data_AF-A0A819KBQ7-F1
#
_entry.id   AF-A0A819KBQ7-F1
#
_cell.length_a   1.000
_cell.length_b   1.000
_cell.length_c   1.000
_cell.angle_alpha   90.00
_cell.angle_beta   90.00
_cell.angle_gamma   90.00
#
_symmetry.space_group_name_H-M   'P 1'
#
loop_
_entity.id
_entity.type
_entity.pdbx_description
1 polymer ?
#
loop_
_entity_poly.entity_id
_entity_poly.type
_entity_poly.pdbx_seq_one_letter_code
_entity_poly.pdbx_strand_id
1 'polypeptide(L)'
;MDDDLAFCLGRFIDDQIQLIDDRIEHIKEKEIKECNEIEQERADNIQNRPPPKDKGSHYRDKALVDKFVSDLRQCSAQPKKVRAVTDDQTCIDSLRAELWTKLTASTNYINRLHSLAKPLPNTAKFVETCRETVESFKRPSDFDANYKALYKIIEQDEKEQVIDSIQNWWKEKYGDKIAEINQRNDRFNKAITDKNFVALSSNSGVIRNAKKLIEVREEIIVEPGYFEIVREFVRQLLLFDQEKREHTNANELSNELNSRTIEEIIDYAERWLTERDEIRNRKEEDPFQDRLDEVKAKYGQQRMAYGAQKLAVAALLCRLAVGSKNDEQFKEQLKNTVHQEKESDEQSLPVISGDISDPQVEELPVMFELKADAAFMNQFKNNSNEVQERFIEGLCQAFSIPRGKIRMKNIDCDKAIICILVLPPYGKKVVDSLNGSASDAVVRRNAVNRCFSDINANVESVTLGEFALEVEGRLMDPRWNKNYISSSDNRADGEYWANPIIQGGKPYFCPSGWKRFGIKVATDGREFDAKWGTWNLAYHGTQGEYASSIITSGLKVSMRGCYYAEGVPRVYVSPSIEYCAHPRYARPWKKTTKNGETLWYQLVFQCRVNPGSIDAITPETILAMGNKNKVVIDRNFTNDQLEWTVLGRPDQEFIADDIICYGMMMRTSKVNPRDLTPSKWWIQSDSRCYTDEMKSDNS
;
A
#
# COMPACT_ATOMS: atom_id res chain seq x y z
N MET A 1 -25.66 6.58 -52.07
CA MET A 1 -26.03 5.69 -50.97
C MET A 1 -27.40 5.12 -51.29
N ASP A 2 -27.64 3.84 -51.06
CA ASP A 2 -28.97 3.22 -51.22
C ASP A 2 -29.95 3.84 -50.21
N ASP A 3 -31.21 4.04 -50.58
CA ASP A 3 -32.24 4.67 -49.73
C ASP A 3 -32.50 3.82 -48.47
N ASP A 4 -32.41 2.50 -48.60
CA ASP A 4 -32.53 1.57 -47.47
C ASP A 4 -31.37 1.72 -46.47
N LEU A 5 -30.15 1.92 -46.96
CA LEU A 5 -28.97 2.14 -46.11
C LEU A 5 -29.03 3.50 -45.40
N ALA A 6 -29.51 4.54 -46.09
CA ALA A 6 -29.72 5.86 -45.50
C ALA A 6 -30.78 5.82 -44.38
N PHE A 7 -31.89 5.08 -44.60
CA PHE A 7 -32.92 4.87 -43.58
C PHE A 7 -32.39 4.11 -42.35
N CYS A 8 -31.63 3.03 -42.57
CA CYS A 8 -31.02 2.26 -41.47
C CYS A 8 -30.01 3.08 -40.66
N LEU A 9 -29.19 3.90 -41.34
CA LEU A 9 -28.25 4.80 -40.68
C LEU A 9 -28.95 5.91 -39.89
N GLY A 10 -30.00 6.52 -40.43
CA GLY A 10 -30.80 7.51 -39.72
C GLY A 10 -31.40 6.94 -38.43
N ARG A 11 -32.03 5.76 -38.49
CA ARG A 11 -32.57 5.07 -37.31
C ARG A 11 -31.51 4.69 -36.29
N PHE A 12 -30.37 4.16 -36.76
CA PHE A 12 -29.27 3.83 -35.87
C PHE A 12 -28.76 5.07 -35.10
N ILE A 13 -28.71 6.22 -35.77
CA ILE A 13 -28.23 7.45 -35.15
C ILE A 13 -29.26 8.03 -34.18
N ASP A 14 -30.54 8.06 -34.54
CA ASP A 14 -31.62 8.45 -33.62
C ASP A 14 -31.56 7.59 -32.34
N ASP A 15 -31.34 6.28 -32.49
CA ASP A 15 -31.16 5.34 -31.37
C ASP A 15 -29.90 5.60 -30.53
N GLN A 16 -28.82 6.14 -31.14
CA GLN A 16 -27.63 6.55 -30.41
C GLN A 16 -27.86 7.86 -29.66
N ILE A 17 -28.51 8.84 -30.27
CA ILE A 17 -28.83 10.13 -29.65
C ILE A 17 -29.75 9.90 -28.44
N GLN A 18 -30.83 9.13 -28.61
CA GLN A 18 -31.73 8.80 -27.50
C GLN A 18 -30.99 8.08 -26.37
N LEU A 19 -30.08 7.15 -26.70
CA LEU A 19 -29.28 6.46 -25.68
C LEU A 19 -28.34 7.41 -24.92
N ILE A 20 -27.84 8.45 -25.58
CA ILE A 20 -27.01 9.48 -24.93
C ILE A 20 -27.88 10.37 -24.03
N ASP A 21 -29.07 10.77 -24.49
CA ASP A 21 -30.00 11.57 -23.71
C ASP A 21 -30.48 10.82 -22.45
N ASP A 22 -30.85 9.55 -22.58
CA ASP A 22 -31.21 8.69 -21.45
C ASP A 22 -30.07 8.60 -20.42
N ARG A 23 -28.80 8.58 -20.88
CA ARG A 23 -27.64 8.57 -19.99
C ARG A 23 -27.42 9.91 -19.30
N ILE A 24 -27.60 11.03 -19.99
CA ILE A 24 -27.50 12.37 -19.40
C ILE A 24 -28.56 12.54 -18.31
N GLU A 25 -29.79 12.07 -18.54
CA GLU A 25 -30.85 12.17 -17.53
C GLU A 25 -30.55 11.30 -16.31
N HIS A 26 -30.12 10.05 -16.51
CA HIS A 26 -29.67 9.17 -15.43
C HIS A 26 -28.51 9.77 -14.61
N ILE A 27 -27.63 10.53 -15.25
CA ILE A 27 -26.54 11.26 -14.57
C ILE A 27 -27.10 12.38 -13.67
N LYS A 28 -28.12 13.13 -14.12
CA LYS A 28 -28.77 14.16 -13.30
C LYS A 28 -29.48 13.56 -12.09
N GLU A 29 -30.20 12.45 -12.28
CA GLU A 29 -30.87 11.75 -11.18
C GLU A 29 -29.86 11.31 -10.10
N LYS A 30 -28.69 10.81 -10.51
CA LYS A 30 -27.60 10.45 -9.60
C LYS A 30 -27.00 11.66 -8.88
N GLU A 31 -26.77 12.76 -9.58
CA GLU A 31 -26.29 14.01 -8.98
C GLU A 31 -27.25 14.51 -7.90
N ILE A 32 -28.54 14.59 -8.21
CA ILE A 32 -29.58 15.03 -7.25
C ILE A 32 -29.60 14.11 -6.04
N LYS A 33 -29.55 12.80 -6.26
CA LYS A 33 -29.54 11.82 -5.16
C LYS A 33 -28.33 12.01 -4.23
N GLU A 34 -27.13 12.12 -4.79
CA GLU A 34 -25.89 12.28 -4.01
C GLU A 34 -25.85 13.64 -3.30
N CYS A 35 -26.35 14.70 -3.92
CA CYS A 35 -26.50 16.02 -3.27
C CYS A 35 -27.46 15.96 -2.08
N ASN A 36 -28.62 15.31 -2.24
CA ASN A 36 -29.59 15.14 -1.16
C ASN A 36 -29.02 14.30 0.00
N GLU A 37 -28.22 13.28 -0.30
CA GLU A 37 -27.52 12.48 0.72
C GLU A 37 -26.52 13.35 1.52
N ILE A 38 -25.76 14.22 0.85
CA ILE A 38 -24.85 15.18 1.50
C ILE A 38 -25.62 16.18 2.36
N GLU A 39 -26.73 16.72 1.87
CA GLU A 39 -27.57 17.66 2.63
C GLU A 39 -28.23 17.01 3.84
N GLN A 40 -28.67 15.76 3.73
CA GLN A 40 -29.18 14.99 4.86
C GLN A 40 -28.07 14.74 5.89
N GLU A 41 -26.87 14.35 5.46
CA GLU A 41 -25.71 14.18 6.34
C GLU A 41 -25.34 15.49 7.04
N ARG A 42 -25.42 16.63 6.33
CA ARG A 42 -25.22 17.97 6.90
C ARG A 42 -26.25 18.27 7.99
N ALA A 43 -27.53 17.97 7.75
CA ALA A 43 -28.60 18.16 8.73
C ALA A 43 -28.40 17.26 9.97
N ASP A 44 -28.06 15.99 9.76
CA ASP A 44 -27.79 15.03 10.82
C ASP A 44 -26.56 15.43 11.63
N ASN A 45 -25.52 15.95 10.99
CA ASN A 45 -24.33 16.46 11.67
C ASN A 45 -24.67 17.68 12.54
N ILE A 46 -25.46 18.62 12.02
CA ILE A 46 -25.93 19.78 12.80
C ILE A 46 -26.75 19.32 14.02
N GLN A 47 -27.63 18.33 13.87
CA GLN A 47 -28.46 17.82 14.97
C GLN A 47 -27.65 17.04 16.02
N ASN A 48 -26.64 16.29 15.58
CA ASN A 48 -25.81 15.45 16.45
C ASN A 48 -24.53 16.15 16.94
N ARG A 49 -24.29 17.40 16.54
CA ARG A 49 -23.10 18.13 16.94
C ARG A 49 -23.10 18.29 18.45
N PRO A 50 -22.08 17.79 19.18
CA PRO A 50 -21.96 18.11 20.59
C PRO A 50 -21.95 19.63 20.74
N PRO A 51 -22.52 20.17 21.83
CA PRO A 51 -22.53 21.61 22.06
C PRO A 51 -21.10 22.14 21.85
N PRO A 52 -20.92 23.26 21.12
CA PRO A 52 -19.60 23.73 20.76
C PRO A 52 -18.71 23.76 22.00
N LYS A 53 -17.56 23.06 21.92
CA LYS A 53 -16.58 23.04 23.03
C LYS A 53 -16.36 24.50 23.44
N ASP A 54 -16.45 24.79 24.74
CA ASP A 54 -16.24 26.14 25.27
C ASP A 54 -14.87 26.62 24.78
N LYS A 55 -14.86 27.51 23.78
CA LYS A 55 -13.63 28.04 23.21
C LYS A 55 -12.93 29.01 24.19
N GLY A 56 -13.45 29.17 25.40
CA GLY A 56 -12.95 30.08 26.42
C GLY A 56 -13.20 31.53 26.04
N SER A 57 -12.86 32.44 26.96
CA SER A 57 -12.85 33.87 26.68
C SER A 57 -11.41 34.39 26.66
N HIS A 58 -11.12 35.29 25.71
CA HIS A 58 -9.84 35.99 25.62
C HIS A 58 -9.34 36.47 26.99
N TYR A 59 -10.27 37.04 27.77
CA TYR A 59 -9.97 37.63 29.06
C TYR A 59 -9.42 36.61 30.08
N ARG A 60 -9.97 35.39 30.10
CA ARG A 60 -9.50 34.33 30.99
C ARG A 60 -8.13 33.80 30.56
N ASP A 61 -7.95 33.54 29.27
CA ASP A 61 -6.70 33.03 28.71
C ASP A 61 -5.56 34.05 28.90
N LYS A 62 -5.85 35.33 28.63
CA LYS A 62 -4.91 36.44 28.86
C LYS A 62 -4.53 36.58 30.34
N ALA A 63 -5.49 36.47 31.25
CA ALA A 63 -5.21 36.54 32.69
C ALA A 63 -4.29 35.40 33.17
N LEU A 64 -4.41 34.20 32.58
CA LEU A 64 -3.50 33.08 32.85
C LEU A 64 -2.08 33.40 32.40
N VAL A 65 -1.91 33.86 31.15
CA VAL A 65 -0.60 34.20 30.58
C VAL A 65 0.05 35.35 31.36
N ASP A 66 -0.69 36.43 31.63
CA ASP A 66 -0.18 37.58 32.40
C ASP A 66 0.33 37.16 33.79
N LYS A 67 -0.44 36.29 34.49
CA LYS A 67 -0.03 35.75 35.80
C LYS A 67 1.23 34.90 35.70
N PHE A 68 1.29 34.00 34.72
CA PHE A 68 2.44 33.13 34.50
C PHE A 68 3.72 33.93 34.23
N VAL A 69 3.66 34.91 33.32
CA VAL A 69 4.80 35.77 32.98
C VAL A 69 5.29 36.56 34.21
N SER A 70 4.37 37.07 35.03
CA SER A 70 4.69 37.76 36.27
C SER A 70 5.41 36.85 37.27
N ASP A 71 4.87 35.64 37.52
CA ASP A 71 5.44 34.68 38.46
C ASP A 71 6.85 34.22 38.01
N LEU A 72 7.04 33.99 36.71
CA LEU A 72 8.31 33.55 36.12
C LEU A 72 9.43 34.58 36.29
N ARG A 73 9.12 35.87 36.02
CA ARG A 73 10.06 37.00 36.19
C ARG A 73 10.39 37.27 37.66
N GLN A 74 9.45 37.04 38.57
CA GLN A 74 9.71 37.18 40.01
C GLN A 74 10.63 36.08 40.53
N CYS A 75 10.50 34.85 40.02
CA CYS A 75 11.29 33.70 40.43
C CYS A 75 12.77 33.82 40.00
N SER A 76 13.03 34.36 38.80
CA SER A 76 14.39 34.53 38.29
C SER A 76 15.25 35.50 39.12
N ALA A 77 14.62 36.35 39.95
CA ALA A 77 15.30 37.32 40.78
C ALA A 77 15.82 36.78 42.12
N GLN A 78 15.50 35.54 42.51
CA GLN A 78 15.90 34.99 43.81
C GLN A 78 17.24 34.20 43.75
N PRO A 79 18.19 34.47 44.65
CA PRO A 79 19.47 33.74 44.69
C PRO A 79 19.27 32.28 45.13
N LYS A 80 19.90 31.34 44.41
CA LYS A 80 19.82 29.89 44.65
C LYS A 80 20.30 29.52 46.06
N LYS A 81 19.49 28.82 46.85
CA LYS A 81 19.90 28.21 48.13
C LYS A 81 20.63 26.89 47.88
N VAL A 82 21.87 26.79 48.35
CA VAL A 82 22.69 25.56 48.32
C VAL A 82 22.37 24.70 49.55
N ARG A 83 22.12 23.40 49.35
CA ARG A 83 21.85 22.42 50.43
C ARG A 83 23.15 21.74 50.90
N ALA A 84 23.18 21.28 52.14
CA ALA A 84 24.39 20.83 52.85
C ALA A 84 24.79 19.36 52.58
N VAL A 85 26.11 19.11 52.63
CA VAL A 85 26.91 17.93 52.22
C VAL A 85 26.67 16.63 53.05
N THR A 86 25.67 16.56 53.93
CA THR A 86 25.57 15.48 54.94
C THR A 86 25.00 14.14 54.46
N ASP A 87 24.30 14.09 53.32
CA ASP A 87 23.58 12.88 52.89
C ASP A 87 24.43 11.89 52.07
N ASP A 88 25.52 12.37 51.43
CA ASP A 88 26.43 11.54 50.63
C ASP A 88 27.21 10.52 51.47
N GLN A 89 27.74 10.94 52.62
CA GLN A 89 28.60 10.09 53.45
C GLN A 89 27.85 8.85 53.99
N THR A 90 26.58 9.02 54.34
CA THR A 90 25.73 7.92 54.84
C THR A 90 25.52 6.85 53.76
N CYS A 91 25.36 7.26 52.50
CA CYS A 91 25.20 6.34 51.38
C CYS A 91 26.52 5.61 51.05
N ILE A 92 27.64 6.31 51.13
CA ILE A 92 29.00 5.76 50.96
C ILE A 92 29.27 4.68 52.01
N ASP A 93 29.01 4.98 53.29
CA ASP A 93 29.22 4.05 54.39
C ASP A 93 28.31 2.82 54.28
N SER A 94 27.06 3.01 53.86
CA SER A 94 26.11 1.92 53.62
C SER A 94 26.56 0.98 52.50
N LEU A 95 27.07 1.53 51.39
CA LEU A 95 27.64 0.74 50.28
C LEU A 95 28.86 -0.07 50.74
N ARG A 96 29.75 0.55 51.53
CA ARG A 96 30.94 -0.12 52.07
C ARG A 96 30.58 -1.26 53.01
N ALA A 97 29.61 -1.05 53.90
CA ALA A 97 29.13 -2.06 54.84
C ALA A 97 28.47 -3.27 54.14
N GLU A 98 27.67 -3.03 53.11
CA GLU A 98 27.02 -4.10 52.33
C GLU A 98 28.08 -4.94 51.59
N LEU A 99 29.07 -4.30 50.97
CA LEU A 99 30.17 -5.00 50.30
C LEU A 99 30.95 -5.89 51.27
N TRP A 100 31.29 -5.35 52.45
CA TRP A 100 31.99 -6.10 53.49
C TRP A 100 31.17 -7.31 53.98
N THR A 101 29.87 -7.14 54.18
CA THR A 101 28.94 -8.19 54.60
C THR A 101 28.93 -9.34 53.58
N LYS A 102 28.87 -9.01 52.29
CA LYS A 102 28.88 -9.99 51.19
C LYS A 102 30.20 -10.77 51.09
N LEU A 103 31.33 -10.09 51.26
CA LEU A 103 32.64 -10.75 51.27
C LEU A 103 32.83 -11.64 52.48
N THR A 104 32.33 -11.23 53.64
CA THR A 104 32.33 -12.05 54.86
C THR A 104 31.51 -13.33 54.66
N ALA A 105 30.30 -13.22 54.10
CA ALA A 105 29.45 -14.38 53.80
C ALA A 105 30.13 -15.35 52.80
N SER A 106 30.74 -14.82 51.74
CA SER A 106 31.48 -15.60 50.74
C SER A 106 32.68 -16.31 51.35
N THR A 107 33.42 -15.63 52.23
CA THR A 107 34.55 -16.19 52.96
C THR A 107 34.13 -17.35 53.86
N ASN A 108 33.02 -17.20 54.60
CA ASN A 108 32.50 -18.26 55.47
C ASN A 108 32.06 -19.48 54.66
N TYR A 109 31.46 -19.26 53.50
CA TYR A 109 31.09 -20.34 52.58
C TYR A 109 32.32 -21.10 52.07
N ILE A 110 33.35 -20.41 51.59
CA ILE A 110 34.59 -21.03 51.11
C ILE A 110 35.29 -21.80 52.24
N ASN A 111 35.35 -21.25 53.46
CA ASN A 111 35.91 -21.94 54.63
C ASN A 111 35.16 -23.23 54.98
N ARG A 112 33.83 -23.25 54.80
CA ARG A 112 33.03 -24.46 54.97
C ARG A 112 33.40 -25.51 53.92
N LEU A 113 33.48 -25.14 52.65
CA LEU A 113 33.92 -26.05 51.57
C LEU A 113 35.33 -26.59 51.81
N HIS A 114 36.27 -25.72 52.20
CA HIS A 114 37.63 -26.10 52.60
C HIS A 114 37.63 -27.17 53.69
N SER A 115 36.85 -26.95 54.76
CA SER A 115 36.80 -27.86 55.91
C SER A 115 36.22 -29.23 55.54
N LEU A 116 35.23 -29.26 54.66
CA LEU A 116 34.59 -30.48 54.17
C LEU A 116 35.48 -31.27 53.20
N ALA A 117 36.32 -30.59 52.42
CA ALA A 117 37.21 -31.24 51.47
C ALA A 117 38.49 -31.78 52.11
N LYS A 118 38.95 -31.21 53.23
CA LYS A 118 40.19 -31.57 53.92
C LYS A 118 40.37 -33.08 54.23
N PRO A 119 39.36 -33.84 54.69
CA PRO A 119 39.53 -35.26 54.99
C PRO A 119 39.48 -36.18 53.76
N LEU A 120 39.13 -35.67 52.57
CA LEU A 120 38.94 -36.48 51.37
C LEU A 120 40.26 -36.67 50.61
N PRO A 121 40.53 -37.84 50.02
CA PRO A 121 41.70 -38.05 49.16
C PRO A 121 41.59 -37.18 47.88
N ASN A 122 42.75 -36.78 47.33
CA ASN A 122 42.87 -36.02 46.07
C ASN A 122 42.25 -34.60 46.05
N THR A 123 41.98 -33.99 47.20
CA THR A 123 41.43 -32.62 47.29
C THR A 123 42.46 -31.54 47.61
N ALA A 124 43.75 -31.87 47.75
CA ALA A 124 44.80 -30.94 48.19
C ALA A 124 44.84 -29.63 47.38
N LYS A 125 44.73 -29.72 46.04
CA LYS A 125 44.70 -28.54 45.16
C LYS A 125 43.44 -27.68 45.34
N PHE A 126 42.31 -28.30 45.67
CA PHE A 126 41.06 -27.58 45.97
C PHE A 126 41.14 -26.85 47.31
N VAL A 127 41.62 -27.54 48.34
CA VAL A 127 41.87 -26.98 49.68
C VAL A 127 42.81 -25.76 49.59
N GLU A 128 43.87 -25.87 48.79
CA GLU A 128 44.80 -24.77 48.55
C GLU A 128 44.13 -23.56 47.90
N THR A 129 43.37 -23.75 46.81
CA THR A 129 42.65 -22.66 46.13
C THR A 129 41.60 -21.99 47.03
N CYS A 130 40.92 -22.75 47.89
CA CYS A 130 40.02 -22.18 48.89
C CYS A 130 40.77 -21.29 49.89
N ARG A 131 41.94 -21.72 50.37
CA ARG A 131 42.77 -20.97 51.30
C ARG A 131 43.29 -19.67 50.67
N GLU A 132 43.84 -19.75 49.47
CA GLU A 132 44.33 -18.58 48.71
C GLU A 132 43.21 -17.55 48.47
N THR A 133 42.01 -18.03 48.11
CA THR A 133 40.86 -17.15 47.87
C THR A 133 40.40 -16.45 49.14
N VAL A 134 40.30 -17.19 50.26
CA VAL A 134 39.94 -16.62 51.57
C VAL A 134 40.96 -15.58 52.04
N GLU A 135 42.26 -15.86 51.88
CA GLU A 135 43.32 -14.90 52.20
C GLU A 135 43.19 -13.64 51.34
N SER A 136 42.90 -13.78 50.03
CA SER A 136 42.70 -12.62 49.16
C SER A 136 41.47 -11.77 49.53
N PHE A 137 40.42 -12.39 50.08
CA PHE A 137 39.20 -11.66 50.49
C PHE A 137 39.36 -10.95 51.84
N LYS A 138 40.24 -11.46 52.72
CA LYS A 138 40.44 -10.92 54.07
C LYS A 138 41.49 -9.82 54.17
N ARG A 139 42.37 -9.66 53.18
CA ARG A 139 43.40 -8.62 53.18
C ARG A 139 42.76 -7.23 53.18
N PRO A 140 42.92 -6.43 54.26
CA PRO A 140 42.29 -5.12 54.35
C PRO A 140 42.71 -4.17 53.22
N SER A 141 43.98 -4.24 52.80
CA SER A 141 44.52 -3.48 51.67
C SER A 141 43.77 -3.74 50.37
N ASP A 142 43.41 -5.00 50.14
CA ASP A 142 42.78 -5.45 48.90
C ASP A 142 41.30 -5.05 48.90
N PHE A 143 40.64 -5.13 50.07
CA PHE A 143 39.28 -4.62 50.24
C PHE A 143 39.18 -3.12 49.95
N ASP A 144 40.06 -2.31 50.54
CA ASP A 144 40.02 -0.86 50.37
C ASP A 144 40.36 -0.45 48.93
N ALA A 145 41.32 -1.11 48.28
CA ALA A 145 41.63 -0.88 46.87
C ALA A 145 40.44 -1.22 45.95
N ASN A 146 39.79 -2.36 46.20
CA ASN A 146 38.62 -2.78 45.42
C ASN A 146 37.42 -1.87 45.65
N TYR A 147 37.17 -1.44 46.89
CA TYR A 147 36.11 -0.50 47.20
C TYR A 147 36.32 0.85 46.51
N LYS A 148 37.56 1.37 46.50
CA LYS A 148 37.91 2.59 45.75
C LYS A 148 37.65 2.44 44.25
N ALA A 149 37.96 1.28 43.67
CA ALA A 149 37.66 1.00 42.27
C ALA A 149 36.15 0.99 41.99
N LEU A 150 35.35 0.36 42.86
CA LEU A 150 33.88 0.40 42.78
C LEU A 150 33.35 1.83 42.87
N TYR A 151 33.88 2.62 43.81
CA TYR A 151 33.48 4.00 43.99
C TYR A 151 33.79 4.87 42.76
N LYS A 152 34.95 4.65 42.15
CA LYS A 152 35.35 5.33 40.90
C LYS A 152 34.41 5.01 39.74
N ILE A 153 33.93 3.76 39.63
CA ILE A 153 32.91 3.38 38.64
C ILE A 153 31.63 4.19 38.85
N ILE A 154 31.18 4.33 40.11
CA ILE A 154 29.99 5.11 40.45
C ILE A 154 30.18 6.62 40.18
N GLU A 155 31.41 7.12 40.22
CA GLU A 155 31.72 8.52 39.91
C GLU A 155 31.84 8.83 38.42
N GLN A 156 32.27 7.87 37.61
CA GLN A 156 32.70 8.13 36.23
C GLN A 156 31.73 7.65 35.18
N ASP A 157 30.90 6.64 35.48
CA ASP A 157 30.06 6.02 34.48
C ASP A 157 28.71 6.72 34.35
N GLU A 158 28.19 6.72 33.12
CA GLU A 158 26.83 7.16 32.82
C GLU A 158 25.82 6.28 33.57
N LYS A 159 24.70 6.89 34.00
CA LYS A 159 23.65 6.23 34.81
C LYS A 159 23.16 4.92 34.22
N GLU A 160 23.11 4.84 32.90
CA GLU A 160 22.62 3.67 32.17
C GLU A 160 23.64 2.54 32.17
N GLN A 161 24.94 2.87 32.24
CA GLN A 161 26.05 1.92 32.14
C GLN A 161 26.62 1.50 33.51
N VAL A 162 26.42 2.32 34.54
CA VAL A 162 26.99 2.11 35.88
C VAL A 162 26.58 0.77 36.51
N ILE A 163 25.35 0.29 36.25
CA ILE A 163 24.89 -1.01 36.77
C ILE A 163 25.71 -2.14 36.15
N ASP A 164 25.90 -2.11 34.84
CA ASP A 164 26.63 -3.13 34.10
C ASP A 164 28.11 -3.12 34.49
N SER A 165 28.70 -1.94 34.66
CA SER A 165 30.07 -1.79 35.14
C SER A 165 30.27 -2.32 36.56
N ILE A 166 29.32 -2.10 37.48
CA ILE A 166 29.36 -2.67 38.83
C ILE A 166 29.25 -4.21 38.77
N GLN A 167 28.38 -4.75 37.90
CA GLN A 167 28.24 -6.19 37.71
C GLN A 167 29.53 -6.81 37.17
N ASN A 168 30.13 -6.20 36.16
CA ASN A 168 31.40 -6.63 35.56
C ASN A 168 32.54 -6.57 36.59
N TRP A 169 32.64 -5.47 37.34
CA TRP A 169 33.60 -5.32 38.42
C TRP A 169 33.45 -6.42 39.48
N TRP A 170 32.22 -6.70 39.93
CA TRP A 170 31.97 -7.75 40.93
C TRP A 170 32.39 -9.13 40.42
N LYS A 171 32.05 -9.42 39.16
CA LYS A 171 32.43 -10.67 38.50
C LYS A 171 33.94 -10.84 38.46
N GLU A 172 34.66 -9.82 37.97
CA GLU A 172 36.12 -9.85 37.82
C GLU A 172 36.84 -9.96 39.17
N LYS A 173 36.42 -9.18 40.19
CA LYS A 173 37.14 -9.12 41.47
C LYS A 173 36.85 -10.32 42.38
N TYR A 174 35.61 -10.83 42.35
CA TYR A 174 35.16 -11.83 43.32
C TYR A 174 34.42 -13.00 42.68
N GLY A 175 33.52 -12.72 41.74
CA GLY A 175 32.62 -13.73 41.15
C GLY A 175 33.35 -14.90 40.49
N ASP A 176 34.36 -14.63 39.67
CA ASP A 176 35.07 -15.67 38.91
C ASP A 176 35.84 -16.64 39.83
N LYS A 177 36.45 -16.13 40.92
CA LYS A 177 37.12 -16.97 41.93
C LYS A 177 36.13 -17.87 42.68
N ILE A 178 34.96 -17.34 43.04
CA ILE A 178 33.90 -18.11 43.70
C ILE A 178 33.35 -19.18 42.74
N ALA A 179 33.17 -18.84 41.46
CA ALA A 179 32.71 -19.76 40.43
C ALA A 179 33.72 -20.90 40.20
N GLU A 180 35.02 -20.60 40.17
CA GLU A 180 36.08 -21.61 40.06
C GLU A 180 36.05 -22.59 41.24
N ILE A 181 35.93 -22.08 42.48
CA ILE A 181 35.80 -22.93 43.68
C ILE A 181 34.60 -23.86 43.54
N ASN A 182 33.45 -23.35 43.12
CA ASN A 182 32.25 -24.18 42.98
C ASN A 182 32.38 -25.24 41.89
N GLN A 183 32.93 -24.89 40.74
CA GLN A 183 33.19 -25.83 39.66
C GLN A 183 34.12 -26.97 40.10
N ARG A 184 35.11 -26.67 40.95
CA ARG A 184 35.99 -27.69 41.53
C ARG A 184 35.27 -28.50 42.61
N ASN A 185 34.46 -27.87 43.46
CA ASN A 185 33.68 -28.56 44.49
C ASN A 185 32.69 -29.56 43.89
N ASP A 186 32.06 -29.24 42.76
CA ASP A 186 31.10 -30.11 42.07
C ASP A 186 31.67 -31.47 41.68
N ARG A 187 32.99 -31.57 41.51
CA ARG A 187 33.69 -32.82 41.22
C ARG A 187 33.78 -33.75 42.42
N PHE A 188 33.53 -33.26 43.63
CA PHE A 188 33.69 -34.02 44.87
C PHE A 188 32.41 -34.03 45.74
N ASN A 189 31.62 -32.96 45.76
CA ASN A 189 30.41 -32.87 46.57
C ASN A 189 29.37 -31.88 46.01
N LYS A 190 28.64 -32.33 44.98
CA LYS A 190 27.61 -31.55 44.26
C LYS A 190 26.45 -31.07 45.16
N ALA A 191 26.10 -31.81 46.21
CA ALA A 191 24.92 -31.51 47.05
C ALA A 191 25.04 -30.20 47.86
N ILE A 192 26.26 -29.67 48.04
CA ILE A 192 26.53 -28.47 48.85
C ILE A 192 26.61 -27.20 47.99
N THR A 193 26.90 -27.33 46.69
CA THR A 193 27.13 -26.21 45.77
C THR A 193 25.83 -25.46 45.44
N ASP A 194 24.75 -26.19 45.17
CA ASP A 194 23.57 -25.64 44.49
C ASP A 194 22.72 -24.66 45.33
N LYS A 195 22.72 -24.78 46.68
CA LYS A 195 21.85 -23.95 47.53
C LYS A 195 22.44 -22.60 47.97
N ASN A 196 23.76 -22.49 48.06
CA ASN A 196 24.42 -21.30 48.61
C ASN A 196 25.02 -20.39 47.54
N PHE A 197 25.38 -20.92 46.37
CA PHE A 197 26.05 -20.12 45.34
C PHE A 197 25.17 -19.01 44.77
N VAL A 198 23.89 -19.29 44.50
CA VAL A 198 22.96 -18.29 43.95
C VAL A 198 22.77 -17.10 44.90
N ALA A 199 22.70 -17.35 46.21
CA ALA A 199 22.54 -16.30 47.22
C ALA A 199 23.80 -15.43 47.40
N LEU A 200 24.99 -16.05 47.26
CA LEU A 200 26.28 -15.38 47.41
C LEU A 200 26.74 -14.65 46.15
N SER A 201 26.37 -15.16 44.97
CA SER A 201 26.65 -14.52 43.68
C SER A 201 25.69 -13.34 43.38
N SER A 202 24.55 -13.26 44.06
CA SER A 202 23.64 -12.12 43.96
C SER A 202 24.27 -10.85 44.55
N ASN A 203 24.60 -9.89 43.67
CA ASN A 203 25.08 -8.54 43.99
C ASN A 203 23.95 -7.49 44.14
N SER A 204 22.70 -7.94 44.27
CA SER A 204 21.51 -7.08 44.36
C SER A 204 21.55 -6.04 45.48
N GLY A 205 22.18 -6.34 46.62
CA GLY A 205 22.38 -5.38 47.72
C GLY A 205 23.37 -4.26 47.37
N VAL A 206 24.51 -4.62 46.76
CA VAL A 206 25.54 -3.68 46.30
C VAL A 206 24.97 -2.76 45.23
N ILE A 207 24.26 -3.31 44.24
CA ILE A 207 23.59 -2.53 43.18
C ILE A 207 22.56 -1.56 43.78
N ARG A 208 21.76 -2.01 44.74
CA ARG A 208 20.73 -1.17 45.38
C ARG A 208 21.35 0.02 46.11
N ASN A 209 22.43 -0.18 46.86
CA ASN A 209 23.11 0.91 47.57
C ASN A 209 23.87 1.84 46.61
N ALA A 210 24.42 1.32 45.52
CA ALA A 210 25.00 2.16 44.47
C ALA A 210 23.94 3.06 43.80
N LYS A 211 22.74 2.52 43.51
CA LYS A 211 21.62 3.33 42.99
C LYS A 211 21.22 4.46 43.92
N LYS A 212 21.07 4.18 45.22
CA LYS A 212 20.78 5.22 46.22
C LYS A 212 21.84 6.33 46.23
N LEU A 213 23.11 5.96 46.12
CA LEU A 213 24.20 6.94 46.06
C LEU A 213 24.15 7.80 44.78
N ILE A 214 23.78 7.21 43.65
CA ILE A 214 23.56 7.94 42.39
C ILE A 214 22.36 8.90 42.50
N GLU A 215 21.24 8.42 43.07
CA GLU A 215 20.02 9.21 43.28
C GLU A 215 20.28 10.43 44.19
N VAL A 216 21.00 10.25 45.31
CA VAL A 216 21.36 11.36 46.21
C VAL A 216 22.27 12.39 45.52
N ARG A 217 23.13 11.94 44.60
CA ARG A 217 24.00 12.84 43.80
C ARG A 217 23.24 13.57 42.70
N GLU A 218 22.20 12.97 42.12
CA GLU A 218 21.34 13.61 41.11
C GLU A 218 20.47 14.73 41.71
N GLU A 219 20.07 14.64 42.98
CA GLU A 219 19.35 15.72 43.69
C GLU A 219 20.20 17.02 43.88
N ILE A 220 21.46 17.05 43.44
CA ILE A 220 22.34 18.24 43.44
C ILE A 220 22.17 19.10 42.16
N ILE A 221 21.22 18.79 41.26
CA ILE A 221 20.67 19.81 40.36
C ILE A 221 19.50 20.44 41.09
N VAL A 222 19.74 21.55 41.81
CA VAL A 222 18.64 22.37 42.34
C VAL A 222 17.80 22.80 41.14
N GLU A 223 16.66 22.14 40.92
CA GLU A 223 15.69 22.52 39.90
C GLU A 223 15.48 24.04 40.05
N PRO A 224 15.72 24.84 39.00
CA PRO A 224 15.43 26.26 39.05
C PRO A 224 14.02 26.46 39.58
N GLY A 225 13.82 27.37 40.54
CA GLY A 225 12.52 27.54 41.20
C GLY A 225 11.35 27.84 40.24
N TYR A 226 11.65 28.21 38.99
CA TYR A 226 10.69 28.45 37.94
C TYR A 226 10.07 27.16 37.35
N PHE A 227 10.65 25.97 37.59
CA PHE A 227 10.13 24.70 37.07
C PHE A 227 8.72 24.41 37.58
N GLU A 228 8.44 24.70 38.85
CA GLU A 228 7.08 24.51 39.41
C GLU A 228 6.08 25.51 38.82
N ILE A 229 6.53 26.72 38.50
CA ILE A 229 5.73 27.75 37.83
C ILE A 229 5.36 27.29 36.41
N VAL A 230 6.32 26.69 35.69
CA VAL A 230 6.09 26.08 34.37
C VAL A 230 5.10 24.91 34.45
N ARG A 231 5.27 23.99 35.41
CA ARG A 231 4.35 22.84 35.59
C ARG A 231 2.91 23.30 35.86
N GLU A 232 2.72 24.28 36.74
CA GLU A 232 1.37 24.78 37.05
C GLU A 232 0.75 25.53 35.85
N PHE A 233 1.55 26.30 35.10
CA PHE A 233 1.09 26.92 33.86
C PHE A 233 0.66 25.89 32.82
N VAL A 234 1.48 24.85 32.58
CA VAL A 234 1.13 23.77 31.64
C VAL A 234 -0.15 23.05 32.09
N ARG A 235 -0.33 22.79 33.38
CA ARG A 235 -1.55 22.17 33.92
C ARG A 235 -2.79 23.02 33.65
N GLN A 236 -2.71 24.33 33.86
CA GLN A 236 -3.81 25.26 33.60
C GLN A 236 -4.05 25.45 32.11
N LEU A 237 -2.99 25.56 31.31
CA LEU A 237 -3.05 25.65 29.85
C LEU A 237 -3.82 24.47 29.26
N LEU A 238 -3.46 23.23 29.64
CA LEU A 238 -4.14 22.03 29.15
C LEU A 238 -5.56 21.85 29.73
N LEU A 239 -5.91 22.56 30.80
CA LEU A 239 -7.28 22.61 31.30
C LEU A 239 -8.15 23.51 30.42
N PHE A 240 -7.62 24.65 29.98
CA PHE A 240 -8.33 25.59 29.09
C PHE A 240 -8.28 25.18 27.62
N ASP A 241 -7.24 24.45 27.21
CA ASP A 241 -6.99 24.00 25.85
C ASP A 241 -7.14 22.49 25.70
N GLN A 242 -8.39 22.07 25.57
CA GLN A 242 -8.74 20.66 25.42
C GLN A 242 -8.13 20.04 24.15
N GLU A 243 -8.02 20.80 23.06
CA GLU A 243 -7.42 20.33 21.80
C GLU A 243 -5.93 20.05 21.99
N LYS A 244 -5.20 20.97 22.64
CA LYS A 244 -3.79 20.76 22.96
C LYS A 244 -3.58 19.62 23.96
N ARG A 245 -4.51 19.42 24.91
CA ARG A 245 -4.52 18.30 25.85
C ARG A 245 -4.66 16.93 25.18
N GLU A 246 -5.38 16.85 24.07
CA GLU A 246 -5.53 15.59 23.32
C GLU A 246 -4.22 15.17 22.62
N HIS A 247 -3.31 16.11 22.35
CA HIS A 247 -2.11 15.88 21.54
C HIS A 247 -0.79 16.03 22.30
N THR A 248 -0.80 16.58 23.51
CA THR A 248 0.41 16.93 24.25
C THR A 248 0.38 16.37 25.66
N ASN A 249 1.41 15.62 26.07
CA ASN A 249 1.56 15.18 27.44
C ASN A 249 2.06 16.34 28.32
N ALA A 250 1.40 16.57 29.46
CA ALA A 250 1.77 17.64 30.39
C ALA A 250 3.23 17.58 30.85
N ASN A 251 3.79 16.38 31.05
CA ASN A 251 5.17 16.19 31.46
C ASN A 251 6.14 16.49 30.32
N GLU A 252 5.81 16.07 29.10
CA GLU A 252 6.64 16.34 27.91
C GLU A 252 6.74 17.84 27.64
N LEU A 253 5.61 18.55 27.65
CA LEU A 253 5.61 20.01 27.46
C LEU A 253 6.31 20.74 28.60
N SER A 254 6.14 20.29 29.85
CA SER A 254 6.87 20.86 30.98
C SER A 254 8.38 20.69 30.82
N ASN A 255 8.83 19.50 30.40
CA ASN A 255 10.25 19.23 30.15
C ASN A 255 10.80 20.05 28.98
N GLU A 256 10.04 20.17 27.89
CA GLU A 256 10.39 21.01 26.75
C GLU A 256 10.57 22.47 27.18
N LEU A 257 9.61 23.04 27.90
CA LEU A 257 9.70 24.42 28.38
C LEU A 257 10.82 24.62 29.40
N ASN A 258 11.05 23.65 30.30
CA ASN A 258 12.14 23.72 31.27
C ASN A 258 13.54 23.71 30.63
N SER A 259 13.67 23.20 29.39
CA SER A 259 14.91 23.23 28.63
C SER A 259 15.22 24.58 27.96
N ARG A 260 14.27 25.52 27.97
CA ARG A 260 14.36 26.83 27.30
C ARG A 260 14.78 27.95 28.25
N THR A 261 15.19 29.06 27.67
CA THR A 261 15.40 30.32 28.41
C THR A 261 14.07 30.91 28.87
N ILE A 262 14.10 31.74 29.91
CA ILE A 262 12.88 32.38 30.46
C ILE A 262 12.13 33.18 29.40
N GLU A 263 12.83 33.89 28.52
CA GLU A 263 12.17 34.67 27.46
C GLU A 263 11.52 33.76 26.41
N GLU A 264 12.15 32.65 26.03
CA GLU A 264 11.54 31.67 25.11
C GLU A 264 10.30 31.00 25.71
N ILE A 265 10.25 30.84 27.04
CA ILE A 265 9.07 30.33 27.76
C ILE A 265 7.95 31.38 27.76
N ILE A 266 8.27 32.66 27.94
CA ILE A 266 7.31 33.77 27.86
C ILE A 266 6.75 33.87 26.43
N ASP A 267 7.62 33.87 25.42
CA ASP A 267 7.23 33.89 24.00
C ASP A 267 6.28 32.74 23.65
N TYR A 268 6.51 31.56 24.22
CA TYR A 268 5.62 30.42 24.03
C TYR A 268 4.21 30.68 24.58
N ALA A 269 4.09 31.26 25.78
CA ALA A 269 2.80 31.56 26.40
C ALA A 269 2.02 32.63 25.63
N GLU A 270 2.70 33.66 25.12
CA GLU A 270 2.09 34.71 24.31
C GLU A 270 1.65 34.21 22.92
N ARG A 271 2.46 33.33 22.31
CA ARG A 271 2.10 32.68 21.05
C ARG A 271 0.87 31.78 21.21
N TRP A 272 0.82 31.01 22.30
CA TRP A 272 -0.36 30.18 22.60
C TRP A 272 -1.64 31.02 22.74
N LEU A 273 -1.58 32.18 23.39
CA LEU A 273 -2.72 33.10 23.46
C LEU A 273 -3.16 33.56 22.07
N THR A 274 -2.20 33.93 21.21
CA THR A 274 -2.47 34.35 19.83
C THR A 274 -3.14 33.24 19.02
N GLU A 275 -2.63 32.00 19.11
CA GLU A 275 -3.20 30.83 18.42
C GLU A 275 -4.65 30.58 18.87
N ARG A 276 -4.95 30.72 20.17
CA ARG A 276 -6.32 30.60 20.68
C ARG A 276 -7.26 31.69 20.19
N ASP A 277 -6.76 32.92 20.09
CA ASP A 277 -7.53 34.03 19.52
C ASP A 277 -7.90 33.76 18.05
N GLU A 278 -6.97 33.21 17.28
CA GLU A 278 -7.22 32.78 15.90
C GLU A 278 -8.28 31.67 15.81
N ILE A 279 -8.19 30.65 16.67
CA ILE A 279 -9.19 29.56 16.72
C ILE A 279 -10.58 30.10 17.07
N ARG A 280 -10.66 31.08 17.98
CA ARG A 280 -11.93 31.73 18.36
C ARG A 280 -12.52 32.57 17.21
N ASN A 281 -11.66 33.19 16.41
CA ASN A 281 -12.07 34.06 15.31
C ASN A 281 -12.28 33.30 13.97
N ARG A 282 -11.81 32.05 13.86
CA ARG A 282 -11.98 31.23 12.66
C ARG A 282 -13.47 30.92 12.47
N LYS A 283 -14.05 31.45 11.39
CA LYS A 283 -15.35 30.99 10.89
C LYS A 283 -15.19 29.53 10.53
N GLU A 284 -16.01 28.67 11.10
CA GLU A 284 -16.02 27.26 10.73
C GLU A 284 -16.48 27.16 9.28
N GLU A 285 -15.56 26.79 8.39
CA GLU A 285 -15.87 26.44 7.02
C GLU A 285 -16.82 25.26 7.03
N ASP A 286 -17.83 25.29 6.17
CA ASP A 286 -18.80 24.22 6.07
C ASP A 286 -18.23 23.09 5.20
N PRO A 287 -17.76 21.97 5.79
CA PRO A 287 -17.11 20.91 5.03
C PRO A 287 -18.05 20.21 4.05
N PHE A 288 -19.37 20.44 4.18
CA PHE A 288 -20.35 19.90 3.25
C PHE A 288 -20.46 20.74 1.98
N GLN A 289 -20.06 22.02 2.00
CA GLN A 289 -20.09 22.89 0.83
C GLN A 289 -19.08 22.41 -0.23
N ASP A 290 -17.85 22.12 0.17
CA ASP A 290 -16.81 21.61 -0.74
C ASP A 290 -17.22 20.28 -1.39
N ARG A 291 -17.83 19.37 -0.61
CA ARG A 291 -18.35 18.08 -1.11
C ARG A 291 -19.50 18.27 -2.10
N LEU A 292 -20.41 19.21 -1.84
CA LEU A 292 -21.51 19.52 -2.73
C LEU A 292 -21.00 20.05 -4.08
N ASP A 293 -19.98 20.90 -4.03
CA ASP A 293 -19.35 21.49 -5.21
C ASP A 293 -18.54 20.44 -5.99
N GLU A 294 -17.86 19.51 -5.32
CA GLU A 294 -17.18 18.37 -5.94
C GLU A 294 -18.16 17.44 -6.68
N VAL A 295 -19.29 17.10 -6.06
CA VAL A 295 -20.33 16.26 -6.68
C VAL A 295 -20.90 16.93 -7.93
N LYS A 296 -21.23 18.22 -7.85
CA LYS A 296 -21.72 19.00 -9.00
C LYS A 296 -20.67 19.07 -10.12
N ALA A 297 -19.41 19.27 -9.78
CA ALA A 297 -18.32 19.29 -10.77
C ALA A 297 -18.17 17.94 -11.47
N LYS A 298 -18.14 16.84 -10.70
CA LYS A 298 -18.03 15.46 -11.21
C LYS A 298 -19.15 15.11 -12.18
N TYR A 299 -20.41 15.35 -11.81
CA TYR A 299 -21.54 15.03 -12.68
C TYR A 299 -21.70 16.02 -13.84
N GLY A 300 -21.33 17.29 -13.64
CA GLY A 300 -21.23 18.28 -14.70
C GLY A 300 -20.25 17.85 -15.81
N GLN A 301 -19.07 17.34 -15.45
CA GLN A 301 -18.10 16.82 -16.42
C GLN A 301 -18.64 15.63 -17.22
N GLN A 302 -19.33 14.69 -16.57
CA GLN A 302 -19.93 13.55 -17.27
C GLN A 302 -21.00 14.00 -18.27
N ARG A 303 -21.87 14.96 -17.90
CA ARG A 303 -22.86 15.53 -18.83
C ARG A 303 -22.20 16.20 -20.01
N MET A 304 -21.14 16.99 -19.80
CA MET A 304 -20.39 17.62 -20.89
C MET A 304 -19.78 16.59 -21.85
N ALA A 305 -19.20 15.50 -21.33
CA ALA A 305 -18.62 14.43 -22.15
C ALA A 305 -19.68 13.74 -23.04
N TYR A 306 -20.85 13.44 -22.47
CA TYR A 306 -21.97 12.87 -23.23
C TYR A 306 -22.59 13.87 -24.22
N GLY A 307 -22.68 15.16 -23.87
CA GLY A 307 -23.08 16.23 -24.80
C GLY A 307 -22.12 16.33 -25.99
N ALA A 308 -20.81 16.27 -25.76
CA ALA A 308 -19.82 16.23 -26.84
C ALA A 308 -19.97 14.98 -27.73
N GLN A 309 -20.27 13.82 -27.14
CA GLN A 309 -20.57 12.60 -27.90
C GLN A 309 -21.83 12.77 -28.77
N LYS A 310 -22.89 13.40 -28.24
CA LYS A 310 -24.12 13.72 -28.99
C LYS A 310 -23.81 14.61 -30.19
N LEU A 311 -23.04 15.68 -29.99
CA LEU A 311 -22.60 16.58 -31.05
C LEU A 311 -21.73 15.88 -32.10
N ALA A 312 -20.85 14.96 -31.70
CA ALA A 312 -20.03 14.18 -32.62
C ALA A 312 -20.88 13.23 -33.50
N VAL A 313 -21.90 12.60 -32.91
CA VAL A 313 -22.87 11.77 -33.64
C VAL A 313 -23.70 12.63 -34.62
N ALA A 314 -24.10 13.83 -34.20
CA ALA A 314 -24.77 14.80 -35.05
C ALA A 314 -23.87 15.31 -36.21
N ALA A 315 -22.58 15.53 -35.95
CA ALA A 315 -21.61 15.88 -36.99
C ALA A 315 -21.38 14.74 -37.99
N LEU A 316 -21.44 13.49 -37.53
CA LEU A 316 -21.39 12.31 -38.39
C LEU A 316 -22.61 12.26 -39.32
N LEU A 317 -23.82 12.57 -38.82
CA LEU A 317 -25.02 12.74 -39.66
C LEU A 317 -24.78 13.77 -40.75
N CYS A 318 -24.25 14.94 -40.40
CA CYS A 318 -23.97 16.00 -41.37
C CYS A 318 -23.06 15.50 -42.50
N ARG A 319 -21.99 14.78 -42.17
CA ARG A 319 -21.04 14.27 -43.17
C ARG A 319 -21.63 13.18 -44.04
N LEU A 320 -22.50 12.34 -43.50
CA LEU A 320 -23.21 11.31 -44.26
C LEU A 320 -24.31 11.89 -45.16
N ALA A 321 -24.83 13.07 -44.82
CA ALA A 321 -25.83 13.80 -45.61
C ALA A 321 -25.25 14.50 -46.83
N VAL A 322 -24.02 15.01 -46.76
CA VAL A 322 -23.37 15.73 -47.87
C VAL A 322 -23.20 14.81 -49.09
N GLY A 323 -23.98 15.09 -50.14
CA GLY A 323 -24.00 14.32 -51.40
C GLY A 323 -25.10 13.24 -51.48
N SER A 324 -25.95 13.13 -50.46
CA SER A 324 -27.15 12.28 -50.45
C SER A 324 -28.33 12.95 -51.17
N LYS A 325 -29.21 12.18 -51.81
CA LYS A 325 -30.52 12.69 -52.30
C LYS A 325 -31.47 13.10 -51.15
N ASN A 326 -31.15 12.68 -49.92
CA ASN A 326 -31.95 12.91 -48.70
C ASN A 326 -31.38 14.06 -47.83
N ASP A 327 -30.60 14.98 -48.40
CA ASP A 327 -29.92 16.08 -47.69
C ASP A 327 -30.90 16.92 -46.82
N GLU A 328 -32.10 17.21 -47.32
CA GLU A 328 -33.11 17.98 -46.56
C GLU A 328 -33.66 17.22 -45.34
N GLN A 329 -33.84 15.89 -45.44
CA GLN A 329 -34.27 15.08 -44.29
C GLN A 329 -33.20 15.07 -43.19
N PHE A 330 -31.93 14.94 -43.58
CA PHE A 330 -30.82 14.97 -42.64
C PHE A 330 -30.61 16.35 -42.01
N LYS A 331 -30.80 17.44 -42.77
CA LYS A 331 -30.78 18.81 -42.23
C LYS A 331 -31.87 19.03 -41.19
N GLU A 332 -33.08 18.53 -41.42
CA GLU A 332 -34.18 18.67 -40.45
C GLU A 332 -33.92 17.84 -39.19
N GLN A 333 -33.39 16.61 -39.33
CA GLN A 333 -32.97 15.80 -38.18
C GLN A 333 -31.87 16.48 -37.37
N LEU A 334 -30.85 17.03 -38.03
CA LEU A 334 -29.79 17.80 -37.38
C LEU A 334 -30.33 19.02 -36.65
N LYS A 335 -31.25 19.76 -37.28
CA LYS A 335 -31.87 20.94 -36.68
C LYS A 335 -32.62 20.57 -35.41
N ASN A 336 -33.33 19.45 -35.39
CA ASN A 336 -34.00 18.94 -34.20
C ASN A 336 -33.01 18.52 -33.11
N THR A 337 -31.90 17.87 -33.45
CA THR A 337 -30.86 17.49 -32.49
C THR A 337 -30.17 18.70 -31.86
N VAL A 338 -29.94 19.77 -32.63
CA VAL A 338 -29.22 20.98 -32.18
C VAL A 338 -30.15 22.01 -31.52
N HIS A 339 -31.42 22.14 -31.94
CA HIS A 339 -32.37 23.07 -31.32
C HIS A 339 -32.82 22.64 -29.92
N GLN A 340 -32.89 21.34 -29.64
CA GLN A 340 -33.23 20.86 -28.29
C GLN A 340 -32.21 21.29 -27.22
N GLU A 341 -30.97 21.62 -27.57
CA GLU A 341 -29.98 22.14 -26.61
C GLU A 341 -30.14 23.65 -26.33
N LYS A 342 -30.82 24.41 -27.19
CA LYS A 342 -30.99 25.86 -27.01
C LYS A 342 -32.11 26.24 -26.05
N GLU A 343 -33.07 25.35 -25.80
CA GLU A 343 -34.20 25.62 -24.90
C GLU A 343 -33.93 25.26 -23.43
N SER A 344 -32.78 24.64 -23.12
CA SER A 344 -32.32 24.40 -21.74
C SER A 344 -31.33 25.49 -21.29
N ASP A 345 -31.80 26.43 -20.47
CA ASP A 345 -31.05 27.50 -19.80
C ASP A 345 -30.07 28.31 -20.67
N GLU A 346 -30.62 29.36 -21.30
CA GLU A 346 -29.93 30.42 -22.07
C GLU A 346 -28.83 31.20 -21.31
N GLN A 347 -28.51 30.87 -20.05
CA GLN A 347 -27.49 31.56 -19.25
C GLN A 347 -26.13 30.85 -19.13
N SER A 348 -25.88 29.71 -19.80
CA SER A 348 -24.61 29.00 -19.61
C SER A 348 -23.91 28.43 -20.85
N LEU A 349 -24.28 28.85 -22.06
CA LEU A 349 -23.50 28.48 -23.26
C LEU A 349 -22.51 29.59 -23.61
N PRO A 350 -21.18 29.40 -23.40
CA PRO A 350 -20.20 30.37 -23.85
C PRO A 350 -20.19 30.41 -25.38
N VAL A 351 -20.23 31.62 -25.93
CA VAL A 351 -19.84 31.89 -27.32
C VAL A 351 -18.40 31.42 -27.48
N ILE A 352 -18.18 30.40 -28.32
CA ILE A 352 -16.84 29.88 -28.62
C ILE A 352 -16.11 30.90 -29.52
N SER A 353 -15.48 31.87 -28.87
CA SER A 353 -14.32 32.59 -29.36
C SER A 353 -13.38 32.82 -28.17
N GLY A 354 -12.76 31.75 -27.70
CA GLY A 354 -11.80 31.75 -26.60
C GLY A 354 -11.34 30.33 -26.31
N ASP A 355 -10.04 30.15 -26.07
CA ASP A 355 -9.39 28.85 -25.86
C ASP A 355 -10.13 27.98 -24.84
N ILE A 356 -10.52 26.78 -25.28
CA ILE A 356 -11.22 25.77 -24.49
C ILE A 356 -10.19 25.14 -23.55
N SER A 357 -10.32 25.38 -22.25
CA SER A 357 -9.64 24.56 -21.25
C SER A 357 -10.32 23.19 -21.17
N ASP A 358 -9.55 22.16 -21.49
CA ASP A 358 -9.93 20.76 -21.63
C ASP A 358 -10.51 20.16 -20.31
N PRO A 359 -11.59 19.35 -20.34
CA PRO A 359 -12.20 18.76 -19.14
C PRO A 359 -11.28 17.74 -18.46
N GLN A 360 -11.26 17.72 -17.13
CA GLN A 360 -10.44 16.79 -16.35
C GLN A 360 -11.04 15.38 -16.36
N VAL A 361 -10.56 14.57 -17.29
CA VAL A 361 -10.62 13.09 -17.22
C VAL A 361 -9.86 12.65 -15.97
N GLU A 362 -10.41 11.68 -15.22
CA GLU A 362 -9.67 11.01 -14.13
C GLU A 362 -8.39 10.43 -14.71
N GLU A 363 -7.30 11.13 -14.41
CA GLU A 363 -6.06 10.98 -15.16
C GLU A 363 -5.38 9.68 -14.73
N LEU A 364 -5.05 8.82 -15.68
CA LEU A 364 -4.35 7.57 -15.39
C LEU A 364 -2.86 7.84 -15.10
N PRO A 365 -2.20 6.99 -14.30
CA PRO A 365 -0.75 7.06 -14.17
C PRO A 365 -0.09 6.96 -15.54
N VAL A 366 0.82 7.87 -15.86
CA VAL A 366 1.55 7.87 -17.13
C VAL A 366 2.93 7.28 -16.89
N MET A 367 3.31 6.29 -17.69
CA MET A 367 4.68 5.80 -17.73
C MET A 367 5.40 6.40 -18.93
N PHE A 368 6.70 6.69 -18.83
CA PHE A 368 7.51 7.05 -19.98
C PHE A 368 8.93 6.49 -19.85
N GLU A 369 9.55 6.23 -20.99
CA GLU A 369 10.89 5.65 -21.08
C GLU A 369 11.90 6.70 -21.53
N LEU A 370 13.03 6.74 -20.84
CA LEU A 370 14.16 7.59 -21.16
C LEU A 370 15.33 6.73 -21.55
N LYS A 371 15.84 6.93 -22.76
CA LYS A 371 17.10 6.34 -23.19
C LYS A 371 18.22 7.32 -22.90
N ALA A 372 19.16 6.94 -22.04
CA ALA A 372 20.30 7.75 -21.66
C ALA A 372 21.59 7.23 -22.29
N ASP A 373 22.66 8.03 -22.25
CA ASP A 373 23.97 7.57 -22.70
C ASP A 373 24.60 6.55 -21.72
N ALA A 374 25.52 5.74 -22.25
CA ALA A 374 26.19 4.69 -21.49
C ALA A 374 27.04 5.22 -20.32
N ALA A 375 27.54 6.45 -20.40
CA ALA A 375 28.35 7.04 -19.33
C ALA A 375 27.48 7.35 -18.10
N PHE A 376 26.28 7.87 -18.33
CA PHE A 376 25.28 8.08 -17.29
C PHE A 376 24.84 6.78 -16.64
N MET A 377 24.51 5.75 -17.44
CA MET A 377 24.09 4.46 -16.89
C MET A 377 25.17 3.79 -16.04
N ASN A 378 26.45 3.99 -16.39
CA ASN A 378 27.56 3.54 -15.56
C ASN A 378 27.66 4.31 -14.23
N GLN A 379 27.39 5.61 -14.21
CA GLN A 379 27.30 6.36 -12.94
C GLN A 379 26.13 5.88 -12.09
N PHE A 380 24.99 5.64 -12.72
CA PHE A 380 23.78 5.11 -12.10
C PHE A 380 24.01 3.74 -11.43
N LYS A 381 24.77 2.87 -12.10
CA LYS A 381 25.15 1.55 -11.59
C LYS A 381 26.06 1.63 -10.36
N ASN A 382 26.88 2.67 -10.25
CA ASN A 382 27.90 2.79 -9.21
C ASN A 382 27.46 3.63 -7.99
N ASN A 383 26.55 4.61 -8.17
CA ASN A 383 26.07 5.51 -7.11
C ASN A 383 24.53 5.66 -7.15
N SER A 384 23.82 4.53 -7.12
CA SER A 384 22.40 4.47 -7.51
C SER A 384 21.50 5.41 -6.72
N ASN A 385 21.60 5.47 -5.39
CA ASN A 385 20.58 6.17 -4.59
C ASN A 385 20.70 7.70 -4.69
N GLU A 386 21.90 8.26 -4.59
CA GLU A 386 22.10 9.71 -4.68
C GLU A 386 21.80 10.22 -6.10
N VAL A 387 22.24 9.47 -7.12
CA VAL A 387 21.96 9.82 -8.53
C VAL A 387 20.46 9.69 -8.83
N GLN A 388 19.78 8.65 -8.32
CA GLN A 388 18.33 8.49 -8.44
C GLN A 388 17.56 9.63 -7.80
N GLU A 389 17.91 10.02 -6.57
CA GLU A 389 17.21 11.07 -5.84
C GLU A 389 17.39 12.43 -6.51
N ARG A 390 18.61 12.79 -6.91
CA ARG A 390 18.87 14.02 -7.69
C ARG A 390 18.15 14.01 -9.03
N PHE A 391 18.10 12.85 -9.68
CA PHE A 391 17.42 12.69 -10.96
C PHE A 391 15.90 12.87 -10.83
N ILE A 392 15.27 12.22 -9.85
CA ILE A 392 13.83 12.38 -9.56
C ILE A 392 13.53 13.83 -9.16
N GLU A 393 14.37 14.45 -8.33
CA GLU A 393 14.22 15.85 -7.92
C GLU A 393 14.29 16.81 -9.13
N GLY A 394 15.22 16.59 -10.05
CA GLY A 394 15.32 17.33 -11.30
C GLY A 394 14.04 17.21 -12.14
N LEU A 395 13.51 16.00 -12.31
CA LEU A 395 12.24 15.78 -13.03
C LEU A 395 11.05 16.45 -12.33
N CYS A 396 10.99 16.35 -11.00
CA CYS A 396 9.96 16.99 -10.18
C CYS A 396 9.99 18.51 -10.37
N GLN A 397 11.19 19.11 -10.37
CA GLN A 397 11.36 20.54 -10.61
C GLN A 397 10.99 20.93 -12.04
N ALA A 398 11.44 20.18 -13.06
CA ALA A 398 11.19 20.50 -14.46
C ALA A 398 9.72 20.41 -14.86
N PHE A 399 8.96 19.47 -14.29
CA PHE A 399 7.53 19.34 -14.55
C PHE A 399 6.66 20.02 -13.48
N SER A 400 7.26 20.62 -12.46
CA SER A 400 6.59 21.15 -11.26
C SER A 400 5.63 20.11 -10.67
N ILE A 401 6.15 18.93 -10.33
CA ILE A 401 5.42 17.78 -9.77
C ILE A 401 5.99 17.46 -8.37
N PRO A 402 5.18 17.14 -7.35
CA PRO A 402 5.69 16.78 -6.02
C PRO A 402 6.55 15.51 -6.03
N ARG A 403 7.58 15.45 -5.18
CA ARG A 403 8.57 14.34 -5.08
C ARG A 403 7.94 12.94 -4.91
N GLY A 404 6.76 12.84 -4.31
CA GLY A 404 6.05 11.56 -4.12
C GLY A 404 5.24 11.07 -5.33
N LYS A 405 5.18 11.87 -6.41
CA LYS A 405 4.30 11.66 -7.57
C LYS A 405 5.05 11.23 -8.82
N ILE A 406 6.38 11.28 -8.82
CA ILE A 406 7.23 10.64 -9.83
C ILE A 406 7.95 9.48 -9.16
N ARG A 407 7.92 8.30 -9.79
CA ARG A 407 8.58 7.09 -9.30
C ARG A 407 9.38 6.46 -10.41
N MET A 408 10.60 6.06 -10.11
CA MET A 408 11.37 5.21 -11.02
C MET A 408 10.87 3.78 -10.87
N LYS A 409 10.47 3.15 -11.98
CA LYS A 409 9.89 1.81 -11.97
C LYS A 409 10.89 0.73 -12.33
N ASN A 410 11.69 0.98 -13.36
CA ASN A 410 12.65 0.02 -13.85
C ASN A 410 13.85 0.75 -14.46
N ILE A 411 15.02 0.11 -14.41
CA ILE A 411 16.27 0.60 -14.99
C ILE A 411 16.92 -0.58 -15.69
N ASP A 412 17.00 -0.53 -17.02
CA ASP A 412 17.74 -1.50 -17.83
C ASP A 412 19.09 -0.87 -18.20
N CYS A 413 20.11 -1.15 -17.38
CA CYS A 413 21.47 -0.64 -17.57
C CYS A 413 22.11 -1.11 -18.88
N ASP A 414 21.74 -2.29 -19.39
CA ASP A 414 22.33 -2.86 -20.59
C ASP A 414 21.76 -2.21 -21.85
N LYS A 415 20.48 -1.81 -21.81
CA LYS A 415 19.84 -1.06 -22.91
C LYS A 415 19.89 0.45 -22.74
N ALA A 416 20.41 0.91 -21.61
CA ALA A 416 20.42 2.29 -21.18
C ALA A 416 19.04 2.95 -21.10
N ILE A 417 18.05 2.21 -20.56
CA ILE A 417 16.65 2.65 -20.47
C ILE A 417 16.27 2.85 -19.00
N ILE A 418 15.58 3.96 -18.70
CA ILE A 418 14.97 4.25 -17.40
C ILE A 418 13.46 4.43 -17.60
N CYS A 419 12.66 3.63 -16.91
CA CYS A 419 11.19 3.70 -16.91
C CYS A 419 10.72 4.53 -15.72
N ILE A 420 9.94 5.57 -15.97
CA ILE A 420 9.42 6.49 -14.95
C ILE A 420 7.90 6.44 -14.96
N LEU A 421 7.30 6.27 -13.78
CA LEU A 421 5.86 6.37 -13.55
C LEU A 421 5.52 7.70 -12.89
N VAL A 422 4.58 8.42 -13.48
CA VAL A 422 3.98 9.64 -12.96
C VAL A 422 2.59 9.30 -12.46
N LEU A 423 2.35 9.54 -11.18
CA LEU A 423 1.07 9.27 -10.56
C LEU A 423 0.07 10.40 -10.83
N PRO A 424 -1.24 10.10 -10.83
CA PRO A 424 -2.27 11.12 -10.96
C PRO A 424 -2.20 12.20 -9.86
N PRO A 425 -2.64 13.44 -10.14
CA PRO A 425 -3.19 13.95 -11.41
C PRO A 425 -2.12 14.69 -12.26
N TYR A 426 -0.90 14.15 -12.39
CA TYR A 426 0.20 14.80 -13.12
C TYR A 426 0.61 14.14 -14.45
N GLY A 427 0.00 13.03 -14.84
CA GLY A 427 0.32 12.27 -16.05
C GLY A 427 0.16 13.08 -17.34
N LYS A 428 -1.03 13.62 -17.60
CA LYS A 428 -1.36 14.54 -18.71
C LYS A 428 -0.45 15.75 -18.70
N LYS A 429 -0.13 16.31 -17.53
CA LYS A 429 0.84 17.43 -17.45
C LYS A 429 2.20 17.05 -18.03
N VAL A 430 2.69 15.83 -17.78
CA VAL A 430 3.95 15.32 -18.37
C VAL A 430 3.78 15.02 -19.85
N VAL A 431 2.66 14.40 -20.25
CA VAL A 431 2.33 14.13 -21.66
C VAL A 431 2.28 15.42 -22.47
N ASP A 432 1.50 16.42 -22.05
CA ASP A 432 1.35 17.72 -22.71
C ASP A 432 2.69 18.49 -22.74
N SER A 433 3.49 18.35 -21.68
CA SER A 433 4.83 18.91 -21.62
C SER A 433 5.77 18.32 -22.68
N LEU A 434 5.61 17.03 -22.99
CA LEU A 434 6.46 16.30 -23.92
C LEU A 434 5.88 16.26 -25.37
N ASN A 435 4.56 16.34 -25.55
CA ASN A 435 3.83 16.27 -26.84
C ASN A 435 3.50 17.62 -27.51
N GLY A 436 3.83 18.75 -26.88
CA GLY A 436 3.46 20.09 -27.38
C GLY A 436 3.92 20.43 -28.81
N SER A 437 3.33 21.48 -29.40
CA SER A 437 3.72 21.99 -30.73
C SER A 437 5.21 22.39 -30.80
N ALA A 438 5.78 22.46 -32.02
CA ALA A 438 7.22 22.44 -32.25
C ALA A 438 8.07 23.51 -31.52
N SER A 439 7.52 24.69 -31.18
CA SER A 439 8.25 25.72 -30.41
C SER A 439 8.36 25.38 -28.91
N ASP A 440 7.35 24.72 -28.37
CA ASP A 440 7.25 24.35 -26.96
C ASP A 440 7.99 23.03 -26.65
N ALA A 441 7.96 22.08 -27.59
CA ALA A 441 8.66 20.81 -27.49
C ALA A 441 10.18 21.00 -27.33
N VAL A 442 10.77 22.01 -27.98
CA VAL A 442 12.20 22.33 -27.86
C VAL A 442 12.53 22.88 -26.48
N VAL A 443 11.72 23.81 -25.96
CA VAL A 443 11.93 24.42 -24.62
C VAL A 443 11.80 23.36 -23.52
N ARG A 444 10.88 22.40 -23.66
CA ARG A 444 10.60 21.36 -22.67
C ARG A 444 11.53 20.14 -22.80
N ARG A 445 11.94 19.75 -24.01
CA ARG A 445 13.08 18.84 -24.23
C ARG A 445 14.37 19.45 -23.65
N ASN A 446 14.55 20.77 -23.74
CA ASN A 446 15.64 21.49 -23.07
C ASN A 446 15.49 21.56 -21.54
N ALA A 447 14.29 21.41 -20.98
CA ALA A 447 14.08 21.30 -19.54
C ALA A 447 14.46 19.90 -19.04
N VAL A 448 14.02 18.85 -19.74
CA VAL A 448 14.47 17.47 -19.49
C VAL A 448 16.00 17.40 -19.65
N ASN A 449 16.55 17.86 -20.78
CA ASN A 449 18.00 17.89 -21.00
C ASN A 449 18.75 18.73 -19.93
N ARG A 450 18.11 19.74 -19.32
CA ARG A 450 18.69 20.49 -18.19
C ARG A 450 18.80 19.63 -16.92
N CYS A 451 17.76 18.85 -16.59
CA CYS A 451 17.84 17.88 -15.49
C CYS A 451 18.98 16.87 -15.68
N PHE A 452 19.24 16.48 -16.93
CA PHE A 452 20.33 15.59 -17.27
C PHE A 452 21.69 16.32 -17.30
N SER A 453 21.74 17.62 -17.63
CA SER A 453 22.97 18.40 -17.57
C SER A 453 23.49 18.61 -16.15
N ASP A 454 22.60 18.73 -15.15
CA ASP A 454 22.96 18.86 -13.73
C ASP A 454 23.60 17.58 -13.15
N ILE A 455 23.49 16.46 -13.87
CA ILE A 455 24.11 15.16 -13.58
C ILE A 455 25.04 14.68 -14.69
N ASN A 456 25.45 15.59 -15.59
CA ASN A 456 26.40 15.37 -16.67
C ASN A 456 26.05 14.18 -17.60
N ALA A 457 24.78 14.11 -18.00
CA ALA A 457 24.22 13.05 -18.82
C ALA A 457 23.52 13.61 -20.07
N ASN A 458 23.48 12.84 -21.16
CA ASN A 458 22.69 13.14 -22.35
C ASN A 458 21.53 12.16 -22.50
N VAL A 459 20.36 12.70 -22.86
CA VAL A 459 19.19 11.91 -23.25
C VAL A 459 19.25 11.68 -24.75
N GLU A 460 19.32 10.41 -25.16
CA GLU A 460 19.28 10.04 -26.58
C GLU A 460 17.86 10.13 -27.12
N SER A 461 16.88 9.66 -26.35
CA SER A 461 15.47 9.72 -26.72
C SER A 461 14.56 9.70 -25.51
N VAL A 462 13.44 10.42 -25.62
CA VAL A 462 12.29 10.31 -24.71
C VAL A 462 11.18 9.65 -25.49
N THR A 463 10.72 8.50 -25.05
CA THR A 463 9.56 7.84 -25.63
C THR A 463 8.41 7.93 -24.64
N LEU A 464 7.41 8.74 -25.00
CA LEU A 464 6.11 8.73 -24.35
C LEU A 464 5.36 7.52 -24.87
N GLY A 465 4.88 6.68 -23.97
CA GLY A 465 3.93 5.66 -24.34
C GLY A 465 3.08 5.30 -23.15
N GLU A 466 1.79 5.10 -23.41
CA GLU A 466 1.05 4.10 -22.66
C GLU A 466 1.78 2.77 -22.86
N PHE A 467 2.79 2.49 -22.05
CA PHE A 467 3.50 1.21 -22.06
C PHE A 467 2.91 0.42 -20.89
N ALA A 468 2.03 -0.57 -21.07
CA ALA A 468 1.81 -1.42 -22.22
C ALA A 468 0.53 -1.06 -23.00
N LEU A 469 0.70 -0.55 -24.21
CA LEU A 469 0.03 -0.89 -25.46
C LEU A 469 0.22 0.29 -26.42
N GLU A 470 0.78 0.03 -27.60
CA GLU A 470 0.34 0.79 -28.77
C GLU A 470 -1.18 0.57 -28.91
N VAL A 471 -2.00 1.47 -28.34
CA VAL A 471 -3.44 1.54 -28.64
C VAL A 471 -3.65 2.32 -29.96
N GLU A 472 -2.60 2.51 -30.76
CA GLU A 472 -2.72 2.81 -32.17
C GLU A 472 -3.11 1.56 -32.96
N GLY A 473 -4.42 1.22 -32.89
CA GLY A 473 -5.07 0.35 -33.85
C GLY A 473 -5.70 -0.92 -33.27
N ARG A 474 -6.88 -0.75 -32.65
CA ARG A 474 -7.87 -1.78 -32.29
C ARG A 474 -7.32 -2.95 -31.45
N LEU A 475 -7.58 -2.92 -30.13
CA LEU A 475 -7.34 -4.04 -29.20
C LEU A 475 -7.99 -5.36 -29.66
N MET A 476 -9.10 -5.25 -30.40
CA MET A 476 -9.81 -6.39 -30.96
C MET A 476 -9.48 -6.55 -32.45
N ASP A 477 -9.40 -7.80 -32.90
CA ASP A 477 -9.24 -8.16 -34.30
C ASP A 477 -10.47 -8.96 -34.79
N PRO A 478 -11.48 -8.28 -35.37
CA PRO A 478 -12.71 -8.92 -35.82
C PRO A 478 -12.52 -10.00 -36.89
N ARG A 479 -11.38 -9.98 -37.60
CA ARG A 479 -11.05 -11.01 -38.62
C ARG A 479 -10.98 -12.41 -38.00
N TRP A 480 -10.71 -12.47 -36.70
CA TRP A 480 -10.58 -13.70 -35.94
C TRP A 480 -11.79 -14.00 -35.04
N ASN A 481 -12.89 -13.25 -35.17
CA ASN A 481 -14.12 -13.57 -34.45
C ASN A 481 -14.72 -14.87 -34.97
N LYS A 482 -15.08 -15.78 -34.05
CA LYS A 482 -15.67 -17.08 -34.38
C LYS A 482 -16.96 -17.28 -33.59
N ASN A 483 -17.95 -17.91 -34.19
CA ASN A 483 -19.17 -18.35 -33.51
C ASN A 483 -19.14 -19.87 -33.44
N TYR A 484 -18.87 -20.45 -32.27
CA TYR A 484 -18.78 -21.91 -32.14
C TYR A 484 -20.16 -22.48 -31.86
N ILE A 485 -20.68 -23.28 -32.78
CA ILE A 485 -22.04 -23.82 -32.71
C ILE A 485 -22.01 -25.32 -32.41
N SER A 486 -23.16 -25.87 -32.01
CA SER A 486 -23.34 -27.31 -31.83
C SER A 486 -23.47 -28.01 -33.18
N SER A 487 -23.11 -29.29 -33.27
CA SER A 487 -23.39 -30.15 -34.44
C SER A 487 -24.86 -30.16 -34.90
N SER A 488 -25.78 -29.88 -33.98
CA SER A 488 -27.22 -29.84 -34.24
C SER A 488 -27.72 -28.47 -34.73
N ASP A 489 -26.86 -27.45 -34.71
CA ASP A 489 -27.17 -26.10 -35.14
C ASP A 489 -26.72 -25.93 -36.59
N ASN A 490 -27.63 -25.53 -37.46
CA ASN A 490 -27.39 -25.43 -38.91
C ASN A 490 -27.13 -23.97 -39.36
N ARG A 491 -26.75 -23.07 -38.44
CA ARG A 491 -26.42 -21.69 -38.79
C ARG A 491 -25.18 -21.63 -39.69
N ALA A 492 -25.31 -20.91 -40.80
CA ALA A 492 -24.27 -20.80 -41.83
C ALA A 492 -23.00 -20.06 -41.36
N ASP A 493 -23.09 -19.23 -40.32
CA ASP A 493 -22.00 -18.43 -39.78
C ASP A 493 -21.27 -19.08 -38.59
N GLY A 494 -21.62 -20.32 -38.26
CA GLY A 494 -21.04 -21.04 -37.14
C GLY A 494 -19.94 -22.03 -37.53
N GLU A 495 -18.99 -22.22 -36.63
CA GLU A 495 -17.92 -23.21 -36.73
C GLU A 495 -18.19 -24.38 -35.78
N TYR A 496 -17.98 -25.58 -36.30
CA TYR A 496 -18.05 -26.81 -35.53
C TYR A 496 -17.07 -27.84 -36.12
N TRP A 497 -16.43 -28.62 -35.26
CA TRP A 497 -15.67 -29.80 -35.65
C TRP A 497 -15.88 -30.92 -34.64
N ALA A 498 -16.00 -32.15 -35.15
CA ALA A 498 -16.30 -33.33 -34.32
C ALA A 498 -15.08 -33.89 -33.60
N ASN A 499 -13.90 -33.88 -34.26
CA ASN A 499 -12.67 -34.47 -33.74
C ASN A 499 -11.73 -33.38 -33.21
N PRO A 500 -11.04 -33.58 -32.07
CA PRO A 500 -10.15 -32.57 -31.53
C PRO A 500 -9.02 -32.23 -32.51
N ILE A 501 -8.65 -30.95 -32.53
CA ILE A 501 -7.45 -30.49 -33.21
C ILE A 501 -6.27 -30.70 -32.25
N ILE A 502 -5.18 -31.31 -32.71
CA ILE A 502 -3.98 -31.46 -31.88
C ILE A 502 -3.12 -30.21 -32.02
N GLN A 503 -2.90 -29.52 -30.92
CA GLN A 503 -2.26 -28.20 -30.89
C GLN A 503 -1.28 -28.14 -29.71
N GLY A 504 0.01 -27.94 -29.98
CA GLY A 504 1.08 -28.06 -28.99
C GLY A 504 1.24 -29.46 -28.36
N GLY A 505 0.64 -30.48 -28.99
CA GLY A 505 0.62 -31.85 -28.48
C GLY A 505 -0.54 -32.14 -27.53
N LYS A 506 -1.45 -31.18 -27.29
CA LYS A 506 -2.67 -31.38 -26.49
C LYS A 506 -3.93 -31.27 -27.37
N PRO A 507 -4.99 -32.02 -27.06
CA PRO A 507 -6.23 -31.97 -27.84
C PRO A 507 -7.01 -30.69 -27.55
N TYR A 508 -7.55 -30.08 -28.62
CA TYR A 508 -8.40 -28.91 -28.58
C TYR A 508 -9.77 -29.22 -29.18
N PHE A 509 -10.79 -29.23 -28.31
CA PHE A 509 -12.17 -29.52 -28.70
C PHE A 509 -12.94 -28.24 -29.01
N CYS A 510 -13.94 -28.34 -29.89
CA CYS A 510 -14.78 -27.22 -30.28
C CYS A 510 -15.56 -26.68 -29.07
N PRO A 511 -15.39 -25.40 -28.67
CA PRO A 511 -16.09 -24.80 -27.54
C PRO A 511 -17.52 -24.41 -27.94
N SER A 512 -18.33 -25.41 -28.27
CA SER A 512 -19.69 -25.24 -28.80
C SER A 512 -20.55 -24.41 -27.84
N GLY A 513 -21.28 -23.43 -28.35
CA GLY A 513 -22.10 -22.50 -27.57
C GLY A 513 -21.37 -21.23 -27.10
N TRP A 514 -20.11 -21.03 -27.52
CA TRP A 514 -19.32 -19.84 -27.22
C TRP A 514 -19.06 -19.01 -28.47
N LYS A 515 -19.01 -17.69 -28.31
CA LYS A 515 -18.54 -16.75 -29.33
C LYS A 515 -17.16 -16.24 -28.94
N ARG A 516 -16.19 -16.35 -29.84
CA ARG A 516 -14.87 -15.77 -29.67
C ARG A 516 -14.79 -14.40 -30.28
N PHE A 517 -14.24 -13.46 -29.52
CA PHE A 517 -13.75 -12.19 -30.03
C PHE A 517 -12.23 -12.22 -30.08
N GLY A 518 -11.65 -12.00 -31.26
CA GLY A 518 -10.19 -12.03 -31.44
C GLY A 518 -9.53 -10.84 -30.75
N ILE A 519 -8.43 -11.08 -30.02
CA ILE A 519 -7.60 -10.02 -29.44
C ILE A 519 -6.39 -9.83 -30.36
N LYS A 520 -6.07 -8.58 -30.69
CA LYS A 520 -4.93 -8.26 -31.57
C LYS A 520 -3.64 -8.35 -30.75
N VAL A 521 -2.93 -9.47 -30.90
CA VAL A 521 -1.64 -9.74 -30.20
C VAL A 521 -0.45 -9.86 -31.15
N ALA A 522 -0.70 -9.73 -32.46
CA ALA A 522 0.31 -9.71 -33.51
C ALA A 522 -0.16 -8.84 -34.67
N THR A 523 0.77 -8.49 -35.56
CA THR A 523 0.48 -7.69 -36.77
C THR A 523 -0.45 -8.45 -37.71
N ASP A 524 -0.20 -9.75 -37.88
CA ASP A 524 -0.98 -10.66 -38.70
C ASP A 524 -0.93 -12.12 -38.19
N GLY A 525 -1.63 -13.01 -38.90
CA GLY A 525 -1.68 -14.43 -38.55
C GLY A 525 -0.36 -15.18 -38.73
N ARG A 526 0.52 -14.76 -39.66
CA ARG A 526 1.81 -15.43 -39.88
C ARG A 526 2.74 -15.18 -38.70
N GLU A 527 2.79 -13.94 -38.22
CA GLU A 527 3.55 -13.59 -37.03
C GLU A 527 3.01 -14.34 -35.80
N PHE A 528 1.68 -14.39 -35.65
CA PHE A 528 1.04 -15.13 -34.57
C PHE A 528 1.42 -16.62 -34.58
N ASP A 529 1.32 -17.28 -35.73
CA ASP A 529 1.63 -18.70 -35.86
C ASP A 529 3.14 -18.98 -35.71
N ALA A 530 4.01 -18.08 -36.18
CA ALA A 530 5.45 -18.21 -36.00
C ALA A 530 5.86 -18.17 -34.52
N LYS A 531 5.19 -17.33 -33.71
CA LYS A 531 5.50 -17.18 -32.27
C LYS A 531 4.80 -18.24 -31.40
N TRP A 532 3.51 -18.47 -31.63
CA TRP A 532 2.66 -19.25 -30.71
C TRP A 532 1.88 -20.37 -31.39
N GLY A 533 2.11 -20.62 -32.68
CA GLY A 533 1.41 -21.66 -33.45
C GLY A 533 1.75 -23.08 -33.03
N THR A 534 2.79 -23.29 -32.23
CA THR A 534 3.15 -24.60 -31.63
C THR A 534 2.76 -24.70 -30.16
N TRP A 535 2.19 -23.65 -29.56
CA TRP A 535 1.83 -23.66 -28.15
C TRP A 535 0.51 -24.39 -27.90
N ASN A 536 0.32 -24.85 -26.67
CA ASN A 536 -0.91 -25.49 -26.24
C ASN A 536 -2.04 -24.47 -26.23
N LEU A 537 -3.27 -24.93 -26.46
CA LEU A 537 -4.47 -24.11 -26.30
C LEU A 537 -5.12 -24.42 -24.95
N ALA A 538 -5.39 -23.39 -24.18
CA ALA A 538 -6.08 -23.49 -22.90
C ALA A 538 -7.04 -22.31 -22.69
N TYR A 539 -7.71 -22.31 -21.55
CA TYR A 539 -8.67 -21.32 -21.13
C TYR A 539 -8.34 -20.79 -19.73
N HIS A 540 -8.73 -19.55 -19.46
CA HIS A 540 -8.63 -18.93 -18.14
C HIS A 540 -9.96 -18.25 -17.79
N GLY A 541 -10.64 -18.75 -16.76
CA GLY A 541 -11.88 -18.13 -16.27
C GLY A 541 -11.57 -16.83 -15.53
N THR A 542 -12.36 -15.79 -15.77
CA THR A 542 -12.24 -14.52 -15.04
C THR A 542 -13.60 -13.86 -14.85
N GLN A 543 -13.72 -12.98 -13.87
CA GLN A 543 -14.89 -12.13 -13.72
C GLN A 543 -14.85 -11.02 -14.78
N GLY A 544 -16.03 -10.62 -15.28
CA GLY A 544 -16.13 -9.65 -16.37
C GLY A 544 -15.43 -8.31 -16.08
N GLU A 545 -15.43 -7.87 -14.82
CA GLU A 545 -14.77 -6.64 -14.37
C GLU A 545 -13.24 -6.65 -14.53
N TYR A 546 -12.59 -7.82 -14.50
CA TYR A 546 -11.14 -7.93 -14.67
C TYR A 546 -10.70 -8.11 -16.13
N ALA A 547 -11.64 -8.26 -17.06
CA ALA A 547 -11.32 -8.53 -18.47
C ALA A 547 -10.46 -7.43 -19.10
N SER A 548 -10.76 -6.15 -18.81
CA SER A 548 -9.98 -5.02 -19.30
C SER A 548 -8.54 -5.06 -18.80
N SER A 549 -8.37 -5.25 -17.48
CA SER A 549 -7.05 -5.37 -16.86
C SER A 549 -6.23 -6.50 -17.49
N ILE A 550 -6.82 -7.69 -17.69
CA ILE A 550 -6.13 -8.82 -18.31
C ILE A 550 -5.73 -8.54 -19.77
N ILE A 551 -6.60 -7.90 -20.56
CA ILE A 551 -6.28 -7.53 -21.94
C ILE A 551 -5.09 -6.57 -22.00
N THR A 552 -5.03 -5.63 -21.06
CA THR A 552 -3.99 -4.59 -21.03
C THR A 552 -2.67 -5.02 -20.39
N SER A 553 -2.72 -5.89 -19.38
CA SER A 553 -1.56 -6.21 -18.54
C SER A 553 -1.15 -7.69 -18.56
N GLY A 554 -1.94 -8.56 -19.19
CA GLY A 554 -1.75 -10.02 -19.12
C GLY A 554 -2.36 -10.64 -17.86
N LEU A 555 -2.04 -11.90 -17.60
CA LEU A 555 -2.59 -12.62 -16.45
C LEU A 555 -1.73 -12.35 -15.21
N LYS A 556 -2.33 -11.81 -14.15
CA LYS A 556 -1.64 -11.59 -12.88
C LYS A 556 -1.25 -12.92 -12.23
N VAL A 557 -0.02 -13.03 -11.76
CA VAL A 557 0.42 -14.22 -11.02
C VAL A 557 -0.20 -14.23 -9.62
N SER A 558 -0.64 -15.40 -9.16
CA SER A 558 -1.13 -15.60 -7.80
C SER A 558 -0.05 -16.20 -6.92
N MET A 559 0.16 -15.61 -5.74
CA MET A 559 1.00 -16.18 -4.68
C MET A 559 0.24 -17.19 -3.80
N ARG A 560 -1.07 -17.30 -4.00
CA ARG A 560 -1.98 -18.21 -3.28
C ARG A 560 -2.49 -19.29 -4.24
N GLY A 561 -2.59 -20.53 -3.77
CA GLY A 561 -3.02 -21.65 -4.61
C GLY A 561 -3.59 -22.82 -3.82
N CYS A 562 -4.43 -23.63 -4.46
CA CYS A 562 -5.16 -24.75 -3.85
C CYS A 562 -4.28 -25.98 -3.58
N TYR A 563 -3.24 -26.17 -4.39
CA TYR A 563 -2.49 -27.43 -4.49
C TYR A 563 -1.07 -27.39 -3.92
N TYR A 564 -0.56 -26.21 -3.58
CA TYR A 564 0.88 -26.03 -3.38
C TYR A 564 1.18 -25.05 -2.26
N ALA A 565 2.43 -25.11 -1.79
CA ALA A 565 2.96 -24.20 -0.79
C ALA A 565 2.66 -22.75 -1.15
N GLU A 566 2.17 -22.01 -0.15
CA GLU A 566 2.03 -20.56 -0.24
C GLU A 566 3.36 -19.93 -0.65
N GLY A 567 3.31 -18.89 -1.49
CA GLY A 567 4.49 -18.11 -1.85
C GLY A 567 5.16 -18.47 -3.17
N VAL A 568 4.69 -19.49 -3.91
CA VAL A 568 5.16 -19.71 -5.30
C VAL A 568 4.20 -19.02 -6.28
N PRO A 569 4.68 -18.07 -7.11
CA PRO A 569 3.86 -17.38 -8.12
C PRO A 569 3.42 -18.33 -9.22
N ARG A 570 2.14 -18.27 -9.59
CA ARG A 570 1.58 -19.14 -10.64
C ARG A 570 0.34 -18.56 -11.30
N VAL A 571 0.03 -19.08 -12.48
CA VAL A 571 -1.24 -18.87 -13.17
C VAL A 571 -1.89 -20.21 -13.47
N TYR A 572 -3.19 -20.30 -13.24
CA TYR A 572 -4.00 -21.49 -13.50
C TYR A 572 -4.74 -21.34 -14.81
N VAL A 573 -4.64 -22.35 -15.67
CA VAL A 573 -5.39 -22.45 -16.93
C VAL A 573 -5.98 -23.86 -17.05
N SER A 574 -6.93 -24.07 -17.93
CA SER A 574 -7.57 -25.37 -18.16
C SER A 574 -7.73 -25.66 -19.64
N PRO A 575 -7.60 -26.92 -20.10
CA PRO A 575 -7.99 -27.28 -21.45
C PRO A 575 -9.52 -27.30 -21.62
N SER A 576 -10.28 -27.33 -20.52
CA SER A 576 -11.74 -27.33 -20.52
C SER A 576 -12.31 -25.93 -20.33
N ILE A 577 -13.03 -25.45 -21.34
CA ILE A 577 -13.79 -24.20 -21.22
C ILE A 577 -14.94 -24.35 -20.21
N GLU A 578 -15.54 -25.54 -20.09
CA GLU A 578 -16.65 -25.77 -19.16
C GLU A 578 -16.18 -25.76 -17.69
N TYR A 579 -14.94 -26.21 -17.42
CA TYR A 579 -14.31 -26.05 -16.11
C TYR A 579 -14.04 -24.56 -15.80
N CYS A 580 -13.38 -23.85 -16.72
CA CYS A 580 -13.12 -22.40 -16.57
C CYS A 580 -14.40 -21.57 -16.47
N ALA A 581 -15.52 -22.06 -17.00
CA ALA A 581 -16.80 -21.41 -16.92
C ALA A 581 -17.52 -21.63 -15.58
N HIS A 582 -16.96 -22.35 -14.60
CA HIS A 582 -17.57 -22.41 -13.28
C HIS A 582 -17.65 -20.99 -12.65
N PRO A 583 -18.75 -20.62 -11.95
CA PRO A 583 -18.93 -19.28 -11.38
C PRO A 583 -17.81 -18.80 -10.45
N ARG A 584 -17.07 -19.73 -9.84
CA ARG A 584 -15.86 -19.44 -9.04
C ARG A 584 -14.78 -18.71 -9.84
N TYR A 585 -14.65 -19.02 -11.14
CA TYR A 585 -13.64 -18.44 -12.02
C TYR A 585 -14.26 -17.42 -12.97
N ALA A 586 -15.38 -17.78 -13.61
CA ALA A 586 -16.07 -16.95 -14.58
C ALA A 586 -17.49 -16.64 -14.12
N ARG A 587 -17.66 -15.62 -13.26
CA ARG A 587 -18.97 -15.26 -12.70
C ARG A 587 -19.94 -14.82 -13.82
N PRO A 588 -21.09 -15.49 -14.01
CA PRO A 588 -22.13 -15.01 -14.91
C PRO A 588 -22.71 -13.67 -14.46
N TRP A 589 -23.14 -12.84 -15.41
CA TRP A 589 -23.89 -11.61 -15.13
C TRP A 589 -25.08 -11.45 -16.07
N LYS A 590 -26.10 -10.71 -15.62
CA LYS A 590 -27.32 -10.42 -16.39
C LYS A 590 -27.22 -9.06 -17.06
N LYS A 591 -27.86 -8.91 -18.21
CA LYS A 591 -28.17 -7.61 -18.82
C LYS A 591 -29.53 -7.67 -19.48
N THR A 592 -30.42 -6.77 -19.07
CA THR A 592 -31.69 -6.54 -19.76
C THR A 592 -31.40 -5.74 -21.03
N THR A 593 -31.81 -6.29 -22.16
CA THR A 593 -31.68 -5.64 -23.46
C THR A 593 -32.77 -4.58 -23.64
N LYS A 594 -32.65 -3.73 -24.68
CA LYS A 594 -33.62 -2.64 -24.94
C LYS A 594 -35.07 -3.14 -25.13
N ASN A 595 -35.26 -4.39 -25.56
CA ASN A 595 -36.59 -4.99 -25.76
C ASN A 595 -37.16 -5.63 -24.47
N GLY A 596 -36.48 -5.49 -23.33
CA GLY A 596 -36.88 -6.11 -22.05
C GLY A 596 -36.42 -7.55 -21.85
N GLU A 597 -35.79 -8.20 -22.84
CA GLU A 597 -35.25 -9.55 -22.67
C GLU A 597 -34.02 -9.51 -21.76
N THR A 598 -34.05 -10.31 -20.68
CA THR A 598 -32.88 -10.52 -19.82
C THR A 598 -31.99 -11.59 -20.44
N LEU A 599 -30.75 -11.22 -20.74
CA LEU A 599 -29.72 -12.14 -21.22
C LEU A 599 -28.65 -12.33 -20.14
N TRP A 600 -28.16 -13.55 -20.02
CA TRP A 600 -27.00 -13.90 -19.22
C TRP A 600 -25.75 -13.94 -20.07
N TYR A 601 -24.65 -13.48 -19.49
CA TYR A 601 -23.34 -13.40 -20.11
C TYR A 601 -22.31 -14.08 -19.21
N GLN A 602 -21.29 -14.63 -19.84
CA GLN A 602 -20.16 -15.24 -19.15
C GLN A 602 -18.92 -15.16 -20.00
N LEU A 603 -17.77 -14.89 -19.39
CA LEU A 603 -16.52 -14.60 -20.08
C LEU A 603 -15.38 -15.51 -19.60
N VAL A 604 -14.61 -16.01 -20.56
CA VAL A 604 -13.38 -16.79 -20.35
C VAL A 604 -12.35 -16.32 -21.37
N PHE A 605 -11.07 -16.26 -21.02
CA PHE A 605 -10.01 -16.02 -21.99
C PHE A 605 -9.55 -17.32 -22.65
N GLN A 606 -9.36 -17.28 -23.96
CA GLN A 606 -8.65 -18.30 -24.72
C GLN A 606 -7.17 -17.92 -24.80
N CYS A 607 -6.31 -18.86 -24.42
CA CYS A 607 -4.88 -18.63 -24.22
C CYS A 607 -4.05 -19.58 -25.08
N ARG A 608 -2.89 -19.11 -25.56
CA ARG A 608 -1.77 -19.98 -25.93
C ARG A 608 -0.87 -20.12 -24.72
N VAL A 609 -0.44 -21.34 -24.41
CA VAL A 609 0.41 -21.66 -23.26
C VAL A 609 1.67 -22.37 -23.75
N ASN A 610 2.83 -21.83 -23.40
CA ASN A 610 4.11 -22.42 -23.73
C ASN A 610 4.20 -23.84 -23.12
N PRO A 611 4.37 -24.91 -23.92
CA PRO A 611 4.42 -26.27 -23.40
C PRO A 611 5.54 -26.48 -22.39
N GLY A 612 6.66 -25.76 -22.53
CA GLY A 612 7.81 -25.85 -21.62
C GLY A 612 7.59 -25.18 -20.26
N SER A 613 6.54 -24.37 -20.12
CA SER A 613 6.27 -23.57 -18.92
C SER A 613 5.14 -24.14 -18.06
N ILE A 614 4.50 -25.23 -18.52
CA ILE A 614 3.52 -25.97 -17.73
C ILE A 614 4.28 -26.80 -16.68
N ASP A 615 4.13 -26.40 -15.43
CA ASP A 615 4.77 -27.06 -14.29
C ASP A 615 4.05 -28.36 -13.91
N ALA A 616 2.72 -28.30 -13.87
CA ALA A 616 1.91 -29.44 -13.49
C ALA A 616 0.57 -29.47 -14.21
N ILE A 617 0.10 -30.69 -14.48
CA ILE A 617 -1.27 -31.00 -14.88
C ILE A 617 -1.87 -31.79 -13.72
N THR A 618 -2.87 -31.21 -13.07
CA THR A 618 -3.46 -31.73 -11.84
C THR A 618 -4.97 -31.95 -11.99
N PRO A 619 -5.57 -32.73 -11.06
CA PRO A 619 -7.01 -32.85 -10.98
C PRO A 619 -7.73 -31.52 -10.75
N GLU A 620 -9.05 -31.56 -10.84
CA GLU A 620 -9.95 -30.46 -10.49
C GLU A 620 -10.02 -30.20 -8.97
N THR A 621 -10.31 -28.94 -8.58
CA THR A 621 -10.40 -28.49 -7.17
C THR A 621 -11.80 -28.20 -6.67
N ILE A 622 -12.83 -28.30 -7.52
CA ILE A 622 -14.16 -27.71 -7.25
C ILE A 622 -15.16 -28.74 -6.73
N LEU A 623 -15.07 -30.01 -7.14
CA LEU A 623 -16.00 -31.05 -6.73
C LEU A 623 -15.74 -31.46 -5.28
N ALA A 624 -16.84 -31.66 -4.54
CA ALA A 624 -16.78 -32.30 -3.23
C ALA A 624 -16.15 -33.70 -3.33
N MET A 625 -15.39 -34.13 -2.32
CA MET A 625 -14.67 -35.42 -2.32
C MET A 625 -15.56 -36.61 -2.73
N GLY A 626 -16.81 -36.66 -2.27
CA GLY A 626 -17.76 -37.73 -2.60
C GLY A 626 -18.26 -37.75 -4.05
N ASN A 627 -18.00 -36.68 -4.81
CA ASN A 627 -18.48 -36.46 -6.19
C ASN A 627 -17.39 -36.59 -7.24
N LYS A 628 -16.09 -36.54 -6.87
CA LYS A 628 -14.97 -36.53 -7.83
C LYS A 628 -14.99 -37.66 -8.86
N ASN A 629 -15.45 -38.85 -8.46
CA ASN A 629 -15.55 -40.04 -9.33
C ASN A 629 -16.93 -40.24 -9.97
N LYS A 630 -17.93 -39.42 -9.62
CA LYS A 630 -19.32 -39.57 -10.07
C LYS A 630 -19.72 -38.53 -11.10
N VAL A 631 -19.05 -37.39 -11.08
CA VAL A 631 -19.43 -36.20 -11.83
C VAL A 631 -18.42 -35.96 -12.92
N VAL A 632 -18.86 -35.95 -14.17
CA VAL A 632 -18.03 -35.59 -15.32
C VAL A 632 -18.20 -34.09 -15.56
N ILE A 633 -17.13 -33.32 -15.38
CA ILE A 633 -17.12 -31.87 -15.60
C ILE A 633 -17.20 -31.55 -17.10
N ASP A 634 -16.32 -32.21 -17.86
CA ASP A 634 -16.22 -32.07 -19.31
C ASP A 634 -16.12 -33.46 -19.92
N ARG A 635 -16.88 -33.74 -20.97
CA ARG A 635 -16.87 -35.08 -21.60
C ARG A 635 -15.60 -35.34 -22.40
N ASN A 636 -14.84 -34.29 -22.71
CA ASN A 636 -13.64 -34.37 -23.53
C ASN A 636 -12.37 -34.58 -22.69
N PHE A 637 -12.44 -34.39 -21.37
CA PHE A 637 -11.30 -34.45 -20.46
C PHE A 637 -11.65 -35.20 -19.20
N THR A 638 -10.72 -36.00 -18.69
CA THR A 638 -10.86 -36.63 -17.38
C THR A 638 -10.61 -35.61 -16.26
N ASN A 639 -11.29 -35.76 -15.13
CA ASN A 639 -11.21 -34.81 -14.01
C ASN A 639 -9.80 -34.69 -13.39
N ASP A 640 -8.89 -35.61 -13.70
CA ASP A 640 -7.50 -35.65 -13.24
C ASP A 640 -6.56 -34.75 -14.07
N GLN A 641 -7.05 -34.11 -15.15
CA GLN A 641 -6.24 -33.34 -16.10
C GLN A 641 -6.80 -31.93 -16.38
N LEU A 642 -7.66 -31.41 -15.51
CA LEU A 642 -8.40 -30.18 -15.75
C LEU A 642 -7.68 -28.91 -15.31
N GLU A 643 -6.70 -28.97 -14.40
CA GLU A 643 -5.96 -27.79 -13.97
C GLU A 643 -4.50 -27.85 -14.45
N TRP A 644 -4.08 -26.86 -15.21
CA TRP A 644 -2.70 -26.67 -15.62
C TRP A 644 -2.13 -25.49 -14.83
N THR A 645 -0.98 -25.71 -14.20
CA THR A 645 -0.26 -24.68 -13.46
C THR A 645 0.92 -24.21 -14.30
N VAL A 646 1.02 -22.91 -14.53
CA VAL A 646 2.16 -22.26 -15.19
C VAL A 646 2.88 -21.42 -14.14
N LEU A 647 4.19 -21.64 -13.96
CA LEU A 647 4.97 -20.90 -12.97
C LEU A 647 5.21 -19.47 -13.43
N GLY A 648 4.97 -18.52 -12.54
CA GLY A 648 5.47 -17.16 -12.69
C GLY A 648 6.90 -17.05 -12.16
N ARG A 649 7.59 -15.97 -12.49
CA ARG A 649 8.85 -15.62 -11.83
C ARG A 649 8.56 -14.87 -10.51
N PRO A 650 9.40 -14.99 -9.46
CA PRO A 650 9.18 -14.32 -8.17
C PRO A 650 8.99 -12.80 -8.24
N ASP A 651 9.61 -12.16 -9.22
CA ASP A 651 9.59 -10.71 -9.49
C ASP A 651 8.53 -10.29 -10.53
N GLN A 652 7.84 -11.26 -11.14
CA GLN A 652 6.89 -11.02 -12.21
C GLN A 652 5.49 -10.80 -11.65
N GLU A 653 4.91 -9.61 -11.84
CA GLU A 653 3.51 -9.38 -11.46
C GLU A 653 2.53 -10.01 -12.46
N PHE A 654 2.85 -9.96 -13.76
CA PHE A 654 2.00 -10.48 -14.84
C PHE A 654 2.77 -11.42 -15.76
N ILE A 655 2.15 -12.56 -16.10
CA ILE A 655 2.72 -13.52 -17.04
C ILE A 655 2.36 -13.12 -18.48
N ALA A 656 3.39 -12.82 -19.28
CA ALA A 656 3.25 -12.41 -20.67
C ALA A 656 4.09 -13.29 -21.63
N ASP A 657 5.24 -13.79 -21.16
CA ASP A 657 6.17 -14.57 -21.98
C ASP A 657 5.79 -16.05 -22.13
N ASP A 658 4.94 -16.58 -21.26
CA ASP A 658 4.61 -18.01 -21.17
C ASP A 658 3.12 -18.30 -21.44
N ILE A 659 2.28 -17.26 -21.35
CA ILE A 659 0.86 -17.31 -21.67
C ILE A 659 0.49 -16.03 -22.43
N ILE A 660 -0.22 -16.19 -23.54
CA ILE A 660 -0.82 -15.06 -24.25
C ILE A 660 -2.33 -15.26 -24.40
N CYS A 661 -3.12 -14.30 -23.90
CA CYS A 661 -4.55 -14.22 -24.12
C CYS A 661 -4.82 -13.64 -25.50
N TYR A 662 -5.34 -14.45 -26.41
CA TYR A 662 -5.53 -14.06 -27.82
C TYR A 662 -7.00 -14.16 -28.28
N GLY A 663 -7.89 -14.58 -27.39
CA GLY A 663 -9.33 -14.59 -27.63
C GLY A 663 -10.12 -14.36 -26.36
N MET A 664 -11.19 -13.59 -26.47
CA MET A 664 -12.19 -13.43 -25.42
C MET A 664 -13.40 -14.28 -25.78
N MET A 665 -13.64 -15.34 -25.02
CA MET A 665 -14.77 -16.26 -25.20
C MET A 665 -15.96 -15.73 -24.41
N MET A 666 -17.08 -15.50 -25.09
CA MET A 666 -18.33 -15.02 -24.51
C MET A 666 -19.43 -16.05 -24.74
N ARG A 667 -20.10 -16.45 -23.67
CA ARG A 667 -21.34 -17.23 -23.74
C ARG A 667 -22.51 -16.30 -23.44
N THR A 668 -23.53 -16.34 -24.29
CA THR A 668 -24.78 -15.59 -24.10
C THR A 668 -25.96 -16.56 -24.06
N SER A 669 -26.86 -16.39 -23.09
CA SER A 669 -27.99 -17.31 -22.87
C SER A 669 -29.23 -16.56 -22.41
N LYS A 670 -30.42 -17.04 -22.78
CA LYS A 670 -31.72 -16.56 -22.25
C LYS A 670 -32.03 -17.13 -20.86
N VAL A 671 -31.37 -18.22 -20.47
CA VAL A 671 -31.49 -18.84 -19.15
C VAL A 671 -30.19 -18.69 -18.36
N ASN A 672 -30.26 -18.86 -17.05
CA ASN A 672 -29.07 -18.84 -16.21
C ASN A 672 -28.06 -19.89 -16.72
N PRO A 673 -26.77 -19.56 -16.89
CA PRO A 673 -25.77 -20.51 -17.35
C PRO A 673 -25.74 -21.80 -16.55
N ARG A 674 -26.11 -21.77 -15.26
CA ARG A 674 -26.26 -22.96 -14.41
C ARG A 674 -27.23 -24.01 -14.98
N ASP A 675 -28.27 -23.56 -15.66
CA ASP A 675 -29.33 -24.43 -16.19
C ASP A 675 -28.97 -25.00 -17.57
N LEU A 676 -27.85 -24.57 -18.15
CA LEU A 676 -27.33 -25.13 -19.39
C LEU A 676 -26.84 -26.56 -19.15
N THR A 677 -27.09 -27.44 -20.13
CA THR A 677 -26.69 -28.85 -20.06
C THR A 677 -25.21 -29.05 -19.72
N PRO A 678 -24.24 -28.31 -20.31
CA PRO A 678 -22.81 -28.41 -19.95
C PRO A 678 -22.49 -27.98 -18.51
N SER A 679 -23.37 -27.21 -17.86
CA SER A 679 -23.15 -26.59 -16.56
C SER A 679 -23.92 -27.27 -15.41
N LYS A 680 -24.69 -28.32 -15.70
CA LYS A 680 -25.48 -29.06 -14.68
C LYS A 680 -24.64 -29.59 -13.52
N TRP A 681 -23.35 -29.87 -13.76
CA TRP A 681 -22.44 -30.35 -12.73
C TRP A 681 -22.14 -29.30 -11.64
N TRP A 682 -22.39 -28.00 -11.88
CA TRP A 682 -22.14 -26.93 -10.90
C TRP A 682 -22.88 -27.14 -9.59
N ILE A 683 -24.07 -27.78 -9.62
CA ILE A 683 -24.87 -28.08 -8.42
C ILE A 683 -24.18 -29.10 -7.51
N GLN A 684 -23.21 -29.85 -8.05
CA GLN A 684 -22.49 -30.91 -7.35
C GLN A 684 -21.09 -30.45 -6.89
N SER A 685 -20.75 -29.18 -7.10
CA SER A 685 -19.55 -28.53 -6.56
C SER A 685 -19.61 -28.40 -5.03
N ASP A 686 -18.46 -28.24 -4.39
CA ASP A 686 -18.37 -27.95 -2.96
C ASP A 686 -19.17 -26.67 -2.66
N SER A 687 -20.11 -26.74 -1.72
CA SER A 687 -20.97 -25.62 -1.35
C SER A 687 -20.19 -24.39 -0.89
N ARG A 688 -18.95 -24.54 -0.42
CA ARG A 688 -18.05 -23.42 -0.08
C ARG A 688 -17.59 -22.62 -1.30
N CYS A 689 -17.61 -23.23 -2.50
CA CYS A 689 -17.38 -22.52 -3.76
C CYS A 689 -18.63 -21.75 -4.23
N TYR A 690 -19.75 -21.88 -3.51
CA TYR A 690 -21.04 -21.28 -3.79
C TYR A 690 -21.36 -20.27 -2.67
N THR A 691 -20.78 -19.07 -2.75
CA THR A 691 -21.03 -18.01 -1.76
C THR A 691 -22.49 -17.54 -1.80
N ASP A 692 -22.97 -17.00 -0.67
CA ASP A 692 -24.37 -16.59 -0.45
C ASP A 692 -24.87 -15.48 -1.41
N GLU A 693 -23.99 -14.81 -2.15
CA GLU A 693 -24.34 -13.78 -3.15
C GLU A 693 -25.15 -14.30 -4.35
N MET A 694 -25.16 -15.61 -4.62
CA MET A 694 -26.08 -16.17 -5.63
C MET A 694 -27.43 -16.61 -5.05
N LYS A 695 -27.59 -16.60 -3.71
CA LYS A 695 -28.89 -16.90 -3.08
C LYS A 695 -29.80 -15.66 -3.03
N SER A 696 -29.23 -14.45 -3.00
CA SER A 696 -29.99 -13.18 -2.96
C SER A 696 -30.74 -12.85 -4.26
N ASP A 697 -30.41 -13.51 -5.36
CA ASP A 697 -31.07 -13.30 -6.66
C ASP A 697 -32.38 -14.12 -6.84
N ASN A 698 -32.72 -14.95 -5.85
CA ASN A 698 -33.97 -15.73 -5.81
C ASN A 698 -35.00 -15.15 -4.82
N SER A 699 -34.73 -13.99 -4.21
CA SER A 699 -35.66 -13.26 -3.34
C SER A 699 -36.25 -12.04 -4.02
#